data_AF-A0A897NKP8-F1
#
_entry.id   AF-A0A897NKP8-F1
#
_cell.length_a   1.000
_cell.length_b   1.000
_cell.length_c   1.000
_cell.angle_alpha   90.00
_cell.angle_beta   90.00
_cell.angle_gamma   90.00
#
_symmetry.space_group_name_H-M   'P 1'
#
loop_
_entity.id
_entity.type
_entity.pdbx_description
1 polymer ?
#
loop_
_entity_poly.entity_id
_entity_poly.type
_entity_poly.pdbx_seq_one_letter_code
_entity_poly.pdbx_strand_id
1 'polypeptide(L)'
;MLLVDDSERWATLARRRIERATEEITVSVASDANEAVVQLHEHDRIDCLVVDYMMPGITGLELLERVRADHPDLPFILITSEGNEDVAARAIEAGVTEYVVKDPATDQTPLLVEKIQSVVTQRRLRRQLEESERRYRTVVEDSRDGICVLKDGCVQFCNQSFAALTGRDCDSWLGDDLVEEAVHSDEREEVRAAFENWSDGRTEPERQEARLRRPDETVRICELTGQRITENGETALLVSIRDVSERRRRERALRWERDLNRSVQEALVESRTRSALEQTVVEHLRAYEFPVAWIADGDDNALSPRAVAGDEPFVNAITVAAADAETSGEPAAWTARSGEPQFVQDIEALFPSAWRDVISDHGYRAGAAVPLEHNNVPYGVLAVYHDEPDWFGETERRLLTELGDAVAFGIHSLATENTLAADRSVTARLRVADETYYLVDLATDGAFQDCDRVCVQGTVPDDEDGIVQYLQIEGATAEIQDALAAHPDVRSVYEIAAEPRRLQVTVTGPSPEAHLATRGVIVNATTVDSNGVIVEAQLQSRETVTPTVERLQAAFDGVTVRSIIDEGEPSHRGDQLGAAALTDKQRQALRAAYHHGYFKRPRESTADEIAETLGVSHSTFLQHLHRAQQKVFEARFE
;
A
#
# COMPACT_ATOMS: atom_id res chain seq x y z
N MET A 1 34.91 63.96 8.18
CA MET A 1 34.70 64.52 9.53
C MET A 1 34.14 65.93 9.43
N LEU A 2 33.52 66.43 10.50
CA LEU A 2 33.06 67.81 10.61
C LEU A 2 33.88 68.55 11.67
N LEU A 3 34.54 69.65 11.28
CA LEU A 3 35.26 70.56 12.15
C LEU A 3 34.40 71.80 12.44
N VAL A 4 34.12 72.09 13.70
CA VAL A 4 33.28 73.22 14.12
C VAL A 4 34.13 74.18 14.93
N ASP A 5 34.34 75.39 14.41
CA ASP A 5 35.19 76.41 15.01
C ASP A 5 34.83 77.80 14.47
N ASP A 6 34.69 78.79 15.34
CA ASP A 6 34.32 80.17 14.99
C ASP A 6 35.48 80.96 14.36
N SER A 7 36.72 80.52 14.57
CA SER A 7 37.90 81.08 13.94
C SER A 7 38.11 80.45 12.55
N GLU A 8 37.55 81.10 11.54
CA GLU A 8 37.67 80.73 10.12
C GLU A 8 39.15 80.50 9.70
N ARG A 9 40.07 81.31 10.22
CA ARG A 9 41.51 81.19 9.94
C ARG A 9 42.09 79.89 10.46
N TRP A 10 41.74 79.50 11.69
CA TRP A 10 42.22 78.26 12.29
C TRP A 10 41.56 77.06 11.63
N ALA A 11 40.24 77.07 11.44
CA ALA A 11 39.50 76.00 10.79
C ALA A 11 40.02 75.70 9.37
N THR A 12 40.26 76.76 8.57
CA THR A 12 40.84 76.63 7.22
C THR A 12 42.25 76.05 7.24
N LEU A 13 43.08 76.45 8.21
CA LEU A 13 44.44 75.95 8.36
C LEU A 13 44.46 74.49 8.81
N ALA A 14 43.65 74.14 9.83
CA ALA A 14 43.51 72.80 10.36
C ALA A 14 43.01 71.84 9.27
N ARG A 15 41.95 72.20 8.55
CA ARG A 15 41.48 71.45 7.37
C ARG A 15 42.60 71.16 6.39
N ARG A 16 43.31 72.19 5.91
CA ARG A 16 44.39 72.02 4.92
C ARG A 16 45.53 71.15 5.43
N ARG A 17 45.86 71.24 6.72
CA ARG A 17 46.94 70.42 7.32
C ARG A 17 46.52 68.97 7.49
N ILE A 18 45.31 68.71 7.97
CA ILE A 18 44.74 67.36 8.13
C ILE A 18 44.63 66.66 6.77
N GLU A 19 44.00 67.31 5.78
CA GLU A 19 43.83 66.75 4.43
C GLU A 19 45.17 66.56 3.69
N ARG A 20 46.23 67.29 4.08
CA ARG A 20 47.59 67.09 3.55
C ARG A 20 48.36 65.99 4.28
N ALA A 21 48.04 65.75 5.55
CA ALA A 21 48.70 64.74 6.37
C ALA A 21 48.21 63.32 6.03
N THR A 22 46.96 63.18 5.57
CA THR A 22 46.39 61.90 5.15
C THR A 22 45.29 62.08 4.10
N GLU A 23 45.24 61.17 3.13
CA GLU A 23 44.15 61.11 2.12
C GLU A 23 42.87 60.46 2.68
N GLU A 24 42.94 59.84 3.85
CA GLU A 24 41.81 59.10 4.46
C GLU A 24 40.78 60.02 5.14
N ILE A 25 41.13 61.28 5.43
CA ILE A 25 40.27 62.22 6.15
C ILE A 25 39.91 63.38 5.23
N THR A 26 38.62 63.49 4.91
CA THR A 26 38.03 64.70 4.32
C THR A 26 37.41 65.56 5.43
N VAL A 27 37.65 66.87 5.40
CA VAL A 27 37.22 67.79 6.45
C VAL A 27 36.17 68.77 5.90
N SER A 28 34.94 68.65 6.39
CA SER A 28 33.92 69.70 6.29
C SER A 28 34.10 70.68 7.45
N VAL A 29 33.82 71.97 7.22
CA VAL A 29 33.96 73.01 8.23
C VAL A 29 32.62 73.67 8.47
N ALA A 30 32.28 73.90 9.73
CA ALA A 30 31.19 74.75 10.16
C ALA A 30 31.74 75.87 11.06
N SER A 31 31.25 77.09 10.85
CA SER A 31 31.67 78.29 11.56
C SER A 31 30.92 78.52 12.87
N ASP A 32 29.78 77.85 13.05
CA ASP A 32 29.01 77.88 14.29
C ASP A 32 28.23 76.56 14.50
N ALA A 33 27.60 76.45 15.66
CA ALA A 33 26.83 75.26 16.05
C ALA A 33 25.58 75.03 15.19
N ASN A 34 24.92 76.07 14.68
CA ASN A 34 23.73 75.90 13.83
C ASN A 34 24.14 75.33 12.47
N GLU A 35 25.21 75.87 11.89
CA GLU A 35 25.79 75.33 10.66
C GLU A 35 26.22 73.87 10.84
N ALA A 36 26.82 73.53 11.98
CA ALA A 36 27.20 72.15 12.28
C ALA A 36 26.00 71.21 12.33
N VAL A 37 24.89 71.61 12.97
CA VAL A 37 23.65 70.84 13.01
C VAL A 37 23.04 70.69 11.62
N VAL A 38 23.01 71.75 10.80
CA VAL A 38 22.50 71.68 9.42
C VAL A 38 23.34 70.69 8.59
N GLN A 39 24.67 70.79 8.65
CA GLN A 39 25.56 69.88 7.92
C GLN A 39 25.42 68.43 8.38
N LEU A 40 25.14 68.17 9.67
CA LEU A 40 24.88 66.82 10.16
C LEU A 40 23.59 66.21 9.61
N HIS A 41 22.57 67.03 9.35
CA HIS A 41 21.31 66.59 8.75
C HIS A 41 21.41 66.41 7.23
N GLU A 42 22.19 67.27 6.55
CA GLU A 42 22.33 67.22 5.08
C GLU A 42 23.34 66.17 4.60
N HIS A 43 24.30 65.78 5.44
CA HIS A 43 25.35 64.84 5.08
C HIS A 43 25.24 63.53 5.87
N ASP A 44 24.83 62.45 5.20
CA ASP A 44 24.73 61.09 5.76
C ASP A 44 26.08 60.46 6.19
N ARG A 45 27.22 61.14 6.01
CA ARG A 45 28.57 60.56 6.15
C ARG A 45 29.52 61.43 6.97
N ILE A 46 29.10 61.85 8.16
CA ILE A 46 30.02 62.40 9.16
C ILE A 46 30.42 61.31 10.15
N ASP A 47 31.67 60.86 10.07
CA ASP A 47 32.19 59.79 10.93
C ASP A 47 32.73 60.27 12.28
N CYS A 48 33.02 61.56 12.42
CA CYS A 48 33.58 62.20 13.61
C CYS A 48 33.27 63.70 13.60
N LEU A 49 32.96 64.24 14.78
CA LEU A 49 32.92 65.68 15.04
C LEU A 49 34.17 66.12 15.79
N VAL A 50 34.67 67.28 15.43
CA VAL A 50 35.77 67.96 16.10
C VAL A 50 35.29 69.37 16.37
N VAL A 51 35.11 69.74 17.64
CA VAL A 51 34.32 70.93 18.01
C VAL A 51 35.09 71.80 18.99
N ASP A 52 35.16 73.10 18.72
CA ASP A 52 35.70 74.05 19.68
C ASP A 52 34.81 74.21 20.92
N TYR A 53 35.43 74.35 22.09
CA TYR A 53 34.72 74.49 23.35
C TYR A 53 34.00 75.84 23.48
N MET A 54 34.59 76.94 22.98
CA MET A 54 34.09 78.30 23.18
C MET A 54 33.69 78.94 21.85
N MET A 55 32.45 78.69 21.42
CA MET A 55 31.89 79.33 20.23
C MET A 55 30.90 80.45 20.61
N PRO A 56 30.68 81.46 19.74
CA PRO A 56 29.72 82.51 19.99
C PRO A 56 28.30 81.97 20.21
N GLY A 57 27.74 82.26 21.39
CA GLY A 57 26.34 81.97 21.74
C GLY A 57 26.07 80.58 22.31
N ILE A 58 26.95 79.59 22.10
CA ILE A 58 26.79 78.22 22.61
C ILE A 58 28.15 77.54 22.79
N THR A 59 28.30 76.78 23.86
CA THR A 59 29.52 76.01 24.14
C THR A 59 29.55 74.69 23.37
N GLY A 60 30.75 74.14 23.14
CA GLY A 60 30.90 72.83 22.50
C GLY A 60 30.21 71.68 23.25
N LEU A 61 30.05 71.80 24.57
CA LEU A 61 29.32 70.82 25.39
C LEU A 61 27.79 70.90 25.19
N GLU A 62 27.23 72.11 25.08
CA GLU A 62 25.81 72.29 24.76
C GLU A 62 25.50 71.78 23.33
N LEU A 63 26.44 71.92 22.39
CA LEU A 63 26.33 71.28 21.08
C LEU A 63 26.39 69.75 21.17
N LEU A 64 27.28 69.19 22.00
CA LEU A 64 27.35 67.74 22.23
C LEU A 64 26.01 67.18 22.71
N GLU A 65 25.39 67.81 23.71
CA GLU A 65 24.08 67.38 24.23
C GLU A 65 23.02 67.30 23.12
N ARG A 66 23.04 68.28 22.21
CA ARG A 66 22.11 68.33 21.07
C ARG A 66 22.42 67.27 20.01
N VAL A 67 23.69 67.06 19.68
CA VAL A 67 24.13 66.03 18.72
C VAL A 67 23.85 64.62 19.24
N ARG A 68 24.02 64.38 20.55
CA ARG A 68 23.80 63.07 21.17
C ARG A 68 22.33 62.62 21.13
N ALA A 69 21.38 63.55 21.02
CA ALA A 69 19.97 63.22 20.88
C ALA A 69 19.68 62.43 19.59
N ASP A 70 20.30 62.83 18.46
CA ASP A 70 20.07 62.21 17.14
C ASP A 70 21.21 61.25 16.74
N HIS A 71 22.40 61.44 17.31
CA HIS A 71 23.61 60.69 16.99
C HIS A 71 24.35 60.24 18.28
N PRO A 72 23.79 59.26 19.03
CA PRO A 72 24.30 58.86 20.34
C PRO A 72 25.74 58.35 20.30
N ASP A 73 26.13 57.64 19.24
CA ASP A 73 27.45 57.00 19.13
C ASP A 73 28.46 57.76 18.26
N LEU A 74 28.16 58.98 17.82
CA LEU A 74 29.04 59.74 16.93
C LEU A 74 30.31 60.20 17.68
N PRO A 75 31.53 59.83 17.26
CA PRO A 75 32.74 60.28 17.93
C PRO A 75 32.79 61.80 17.95
N PHE A 76 33.02 62.35 19.14
CA PHE A 76 33.00 63.78 19.39
C PHE A 76 34.28 64.16 20.11
N ILE A 77 35.14 64.91 19.42
CA ILE A 77 36.40 65.41 19.94
C ILE A 77 36.21 66.87 20.31
N LEU A 78 36.33 67.19 21.59
CA LEU A 78 36.28 68.57 22.05
C LEU A 78 37.68 69.17 22.00
N ILE A 79 37.80 70.33 21.39
CA ILE A 79 39.04 71.09 21.32
C ILE A 79 38.88 72.41 22.09
N THR A 80 39.88 72.83 22.86
CA THR A 80 39.84 74.13 23.57
C THR A 80 41.18 74.86 23.51
N SER A 81 41.17 76.19 23.48
CA SER A 81 42.36 77.05 23.59
C SER A 81 42.88 77.21 25.02
N GLU A 82 42.04 76.96 26.03
CA GLU A 82 42.41 77.01 27.44
C GLU A 82 42.24 75.62 28.08
N GLY A 83 43.35 75.03 28.52
CA GLY A 83 43.39 73.73 29.19
C GLY A 83 43.15 73.83 30.69
N ASN A 84 42.01 74.38 31.12
CA ASN A 84 41.63 74.38 32.55
C ASN A 84 41.09 72.99 32.96
N GLU A 85 41.48 72.50 34.14
CA GLU A 85 41.03 71.23 34.73
C GLU A 85 39.50 71.18 34.84
N ASP A 86 38.84 72.30 35.15
CA ASP A 86 37.38 72.37 35.25
C ASP A 86 36.68 72.04 33.92
N VAL A 87 37.27 72.46 32.79
CA VAL A 87 36.72 72.21 31.45
C VAL A 87 36.91 70.75 31.06
N ALA A 88 38.07 70.18 31.37
CA ALA A 88 38.36 68.77 31.13
C ALA A 88 37.42 67.85 31.94
N ALA A 89 37.18 68.18 33.22
CA ALA A 89 36.25 67.43 34.07
C ALA A 89 34.83 67.44 33.50
N ARG A 90 34.32 68.62 33.11
CA ARG A 90 32.99 68.76 32.48
C ARG A 90 32.88 68.01 31.15
N ALA A 91 33.94 68.00 30.35
CA ALA A 91 33.97 67.26 29.09
C ALA A 91 33.85 65.73 29.30
N ILE A 92 34.53 65.20 30.32
CA ILE A 92 34.44 63.78 30.69
C ILE A 92 33.03 63.45 31.19
N GLU A 93 32.47 64.28 32.09
CA GLU A 93 31.10 64.08 32.61
C GLU A 93 30.04 64.13 31.51
N ALA A 94 30.23 64.98 30.50
CA ALA A 94 29.31 65.10 29.36
C ALA A 94 29.44 63.97 28.33
N GLY A 95 30.41 63.06 28.47
CA GLY A 95 30.60 61.93 27.54
C GLY A 95 31.24 62.32 26.21
N VAL A 96 32.12 63.33 26.21
CA VAL A 96 33.00 63.62 25.08
C VAL A 96 33.86 62.38 24.80
N THR A 97 34.05 62.03 23.53
CA THR A 97 34.85 60.85 23.16
C THR A 97 36.34 61.09 23.40
N GLU A 98 36.81 62.30 23.15
CA GLU A 98 38.21 62.69 23.31
C GLU A 98 38.36 64.20 23.52
N TYR A 99 39.38 64.62 24.28
CA TYR A 99 39.61 66.04 24.60
C TYR A 99 41.03 66.47 24.20
N VAL A 100 41.14 67.63 23.53
CA VAL A 100 42.40 68.16 23.01
C VAL A 100 42.56 69.64 23.35
N VAL A 101 43.71 70.02 23.91
CA VAL A 101 44.05 71.43 24.18
C VAL A 101 44.86 71.96 23.00
N LYS A 102 44.37 73.03 22.34
CA LYS A 102 45.06 73.79 21.28
C LYS A 102 46.30 74.47 21.86
N ASP A 103 47.45 74.13 21.33
CA ASP A 103 48.69 74.87 21.57
C ASP A 103 49.05 75.67 20.30
N PRO A 104 48.92 77.01 20.31
CA PRO A 104 49.25 77.84 19.16
C PRO A 104 50.75 77.84 18.80
N ALA A 105 51.62 77.38 19.70
CA ALA A 105 53.06 77.27 19.47
C ALA A 105 53.49 75.94 18.81
N THR A 106 52.61 74.94 18.77
CA THR A 106 52.94 73.57 18.33
C THR A 106 52.03 73.13 17.18
N ASP A 107 52.57 72.47 16.16
CA ASP A 107 51.74 71.84 15.13
C ASP A 107 51.14 70.53 15.65
N GLN A 108 49.92 70.62 16.19
CA GLN A 108 49.19 69.47 16.76
C GLN A 108 48.40 68.66 15.73
N THR A 109 48.55 68.95 14.43
CA THR A 109 47.91 68.19 13.36
C THR A 109 48.15 66.67 13.49
N PRO A 110 49.37 66.17 13.78
CA PRO A 110 49.59 64.73 13.93
C PRO A 110 48.78 64.10 15.06
N LEU A 111 48.70 64.78 16.21
CA LEU A 111 47.92 64.32 17.37
C LEU A 111 46.42 64.27 17.07
N LEU A 112 45.91 65.28 16.37
CA LEU A 112 44.50 65.34 16.01
C LEU A 112 44.14 64.24 15.01
N VAL A 113 45.00 64.01 14.00
CA VAL A 113 44.82 62.92 13.03
C VAL A 113 44.81 61.55 13.74
N GLU A 114 45.77 61.30 14.63
CA GLU A 114 45.83 60.05 15.42
C GLU A 114 44.54 59.84 16.22
N LYS A 115 44.10 60.87 16.96
CA LYS A 115 42.88 60.80 17.78
C LYS A 115 41.64 60.55 16.93
N ILE A 116 41.47 61.25 15.81
CA ILE A 116 40.36 61.05 14.87
C ILE A 116 40.36 59.61 14.34
N GLN A 117 41.50 59.12 13.84
CA GLN A 117 41.60 57.78 13.29
C GLN A 117 41.31 56.70 14.35
N SER A 118 41.80 56.88 15.58
CA SER A 118 41.57 55.96 16.70
C SER A 118 40.08 55.84 17.03
N VAL A 119 39.40 56.97 17.27
CA VAL A 119 37.98 56.96 17.68
C VAL A 119 37.04 56.48 16.56
N VAL A 120 37.35 56.80 15.30
CA VAL A 120 36.58 56.30 14.14
C VAL A 120 36.78 54.80 13.95
N THR A 121 38.02 54.32 14.06
CA THR A 121 38.34 52.88 13.94
C THR A 121 37.66 52.07 15.03
N GLN A 122 37.69 52.53 16.27
CA GLN A 122 37.03 51.87 17.40
C GLN A 122 35.52 51.76 17.18
N ARG A 123 34.86 52.83 16.73
CA ARG A 123 33.44 52.82 16.39
C ARG A 123 33.13 51.84 15.25
N ARG A 124 33.97 51.83 14.21
CA ARG A 124 33.78 50.95 13.05
C ARG A 124 33.87 49.49 13.44
N LEU A 125 34.89 49.10 14.22
CA LEU A 125 35.07 47.74 14.70
C LEU A 125 33.89 47.29 15.57
N ARG A 126 33.42 48.14 16.48
CA ARG A 126 32.25 47.86 17.31
C ARG A 126 31.00 47.63 16.48
N ARG A 127 30.72 48.50 15.51
CA ARG A 127 29.58 48.34 14.59
C ARG A 127 29.68 47.07 13.75
N GLN A 128 30.87 46.72 13.27
CA GLN A 128 31.08 45.49 12.50
C GLN A 128 30.81 44.24 13.34
N LEU A 129 31.23 44.23 14.60
CA LEU A 129 30.93 43.15 15.54
C LEU A 129 29.42 43.02 15.76
N GLU A 130 28.75 44.12 16.11
CA GLU A 130 27.30 44.15 16.34
C GLU A 130 26.51 43.69 15.08
N GLU A 131 26.92 44.10 13.88
CA GLU A 131 26.28 43.70 12.63
C GLU A 131 26.55 42.24 12.27
N SER A 132 27.73 41.71 12.61
CA SER A 132 28.07 40.30 12.44
C SER A 132 27.27 39.42 13.39
N GLU A 133 27.20 39.78 14.68
CA GLU A 133 26.40 39.08 15.69
C GLU A 133 24.93 39.07 15.32
N ARG A 134 24.39 40.20 14.87
CA ARG A 134 23.00 40.29 14.41
C ARG A 134 22.74 39.39 13.20
N ARG A 135 23.66 39.35 12.23
CA ARG A 135 23.56 38.46 11.08
C ARG A 135 23.59 36.99 11.49
N TYR A 136 24.55 36.61 12.33
CA TYR A 136 24.68 35.24 12.84
C TYR A 136 23.40 34.81 13.58
N ARG A 137 22.91 35.64 14.51
CA ARG A 137 21.66 35.37 15.25
C ARG A 137 20.48 35.18 14.29
N THR A 138 20.35 36.04 13.28
CA THR A 138 19.26 35.92 12.30
C THR A 138 19.33 34.60 11.52
N VAL A 139 20.53 34.19 11.08
CA VAL A 139 20.71 32.94 10.32
C VAL A 139 20.40 31.70 11.17
N VAL A 140 20.79 31.71 12.44
CA VAL A 140 20.55 30.60 13.36
C VAL A 140 19.07 30.52 13.76
N GLU A 141 18.41 31.64 14.02
CA GLU A 141 16.99 31.67 14.40
C GLU A 141 16.05 31.37 13.24
N ASP A 142 16.39 31.78 12.01
CA ASP A 142 15.56 31.52 10.82
C ASP A 142 15.79 30.11 10.22
N SER A 143 16.69 29.32 10.83
CA SER A 143 16.91 27.92 10.46
C SER A 143 15.67 27.08 10.75
N ARG A 144 15.28 26.22 9.79
CA ARG A 144 14.21 25.23 9.98
C ARG A 144 14.65 24.04 10.84
N ASP A 145 15.94 23.76 10.86
CA ASP A 145 16.51 22.72 11.72
C ASP A 145 16.68 23.28 13.13
N GLY A 146 16.43 22.42 14.13
CA GLY A 146 16.73 22.74 15.52
C GLY A 146 18.23 22.77 15.71
N ILE A 147 18.77 23.91 16.12
CA ILE A 147 20.20 24.08 16.35
C ILE A 147 20.43 24.21 17.84
N CYS A 148 21.36 23.43 18.38
CA CYS A 148 21.84 23.58 19.74
C CYS A 148 23.36 23.46 19.84
N VAL A 149 23.92 24.06 20.88
CA VAL A 149 25.32 23.88 21.28
C VAL A 149 25.34 23.10 22.57
N LEU A 150 26.11 22.01 22.59
CA LEU A 150 26.26 21.12 23.72
C LEU A 150 27.67 21.22 24.30
N LYS A 151 27.75 21.20 25.63
CA LYS A 151 28.99 21.03 26.38
C LYS A 151 28.79 19.91 27.39
N ASP A 152 29.62 18.87 27.31
CA ASP A 152 29.49 17.65 28.14
C ASP A 152 28.06 17.06 28.10
N GLY A 153 27.41 17.10 26.93
CA GLY A 153 26.03 16.65 26.72
C GLY A 153 24.94 17.66 27.11
N CYS A 154 25.30 18.73 27.82
CA CYS A 154 24.36 19.73 28.33
C CYS A 154 24.16 20.91 27.36
N VAL A 155 22.92 21.33 27.15
CA VAL A 155 22.57 22.43 26.22
C VAL A 155 23.06 23.78 26.77
N GLN A 156 23.92 24.47 26.02
CA GLN A 156 24.41 25.82 26.32
C GLN A 156 23.69 26.91 25.51
N PHE A 157 23.19 26.54 24.33
CA PHE A 157 22.45 27.41 23.44
C PHE A 157 21.49 26.57 22.62
N CYS A 158 20.31 27.12 22.31
CA CYS A 158 19.43 26.55 21.30
C CYS A 158 18.56 27.62 20.62
N ASN A 159 18.23 27.41 19.34
CA ASN A 159 17.37 28.32 18.58
C ASN A 159 15.87 28.02 18.79
N GLN A 160 15.01 28.89 18.31
CA GLN A 160 13.55 28.72 18.46
C GLN A 160 13.02 27.43 17.81
N SER A 161 13.63 26.98 16.70
CA SER A 161 13.25 25.74 16.03
C SER A 161 13.54 24.50 16.88
N PHE A 162 14.61 24.50 17.67
CA PHE A 162 14.91 23.44 18.64
C PHE A 162 13.86 23.40 19.77
N ALA A 163 13.45 24.56 20.28
CA ALA A 163 12.38 24.64 21.27
C ALA A 163 11.05 24.10 20.73
N ALA A 164 10.67 24.49 19.50
CA ALA A 164 9.48 23.97 18.83
C ALA A 164 9.56 22.46 18.54
N LEU A 165 10.76 21.95 18.24
CA LEU A 165 11.00 20.53 18.00
C LEU A 165 10.85 19.69 19.28
N THR A 166 11.37 20.16 20.39
CA THR A 166 11.40 19.45 21.68
C THR A 166 10.16 19.71 22.55
N GLY A 167 9.38 20.75 22.24
CA GLY A 167 8.19 21.13 23.01
C GLY A 167 8.50 21.85 24.33
N ARG A 168 9.72 22.36 24.49
CA ARG A 168 10.22 23.05 25.69
C ARG A 168 10.86 24.37 25.27
N ASP A 169 10.69 25.42 26.08
CA ASP A 169 11.32 26.72 25.82
C ASP A 169 12.85 26.65 25.95
N CYS A 170 13.56 27.48 25.17
CA CYS A 170 15.03 27.50 25.16
C CYS A 170 15.63 27.70 26.56
N ASP A 171 15.07 28.60 27.36
CA ASP A 171 15.55 28.89 28.72
C ASP A 171 15.44 27.68 29.64
N SER A 172 14.44 26.82 29.42
CA SER A 172 14.26 25.60 30.21
C SER A 172 15.27 24.52 29.85
N TRP A 173 15.88 24.59 28.67
CA TRP A 173 16.87 23.64 28.20
C TRP A 173 18.28 23.95 28.68
N LEU A 174 18.57 25.20 29.04
CA LEU A 174 19.92 25.62 29.41
C LEU A 174 20.43 24.83 30.62
N GLY A 175 21.49 24.06 30.42
CA GLY A 175 22.12 23.20 31.42
C GLY A 175 21.61 21.76 31.49
N ASP A 176 20.52 21.43 30.78
CA ASP A 176 19.97 20.07 30.76
C ASP A 176 20.71 19.18 29.75
N ASP A 177 20.84 17.88 30.09
CA ASP A 177 21.41 16.87 29.20
C ASP A 177 20.38 16.49 28.12
N LEU A 178 20.72 16.76 26.85
CA LEU A 178 19.84 16.49 25.71
C LEU A 178 19.46 15.00 25.59
N VAL A 179 20.42 14.11 25.87
CA VAL A 179 20.26 12.67 25.70
C VAL A 179 19.37 12.12 26.80
N GLU A 180 19.55 12.55 28.04
CA GLU A 180 18.70 12.09 29.15
C GLU A 180 17.28 12.64 29.05
N GLU A 181 17.11 13.90 28.69
CA GLU A 181 15.80 14.55 28.75
C GLU A 181 14.93 14.30 27.52
N ALA A 182 15.51 14.19 26.31
CA ALA A 182 14.74 14.05 25.08
C ALA A 182 14.97 12.76 24.30
N VAL A 183 16.12 12.09 24.38
CA VAL A 183 16.35 10.86 23.58
C VAL A 183 15.63 9.67 24.22
N HIS A 184 14.95 8.87 23.39
CA HIS A 184 14.28 7.65 23.82
C HIS A 184 15.26 6.71 24.56
N SER A 185 14.81 6.07 25.65
CA SER A 185 15.67 5.31 26.57
C SER A 185 16.58 4.29 25.88
N ASP A 186 16.02 3.60 24.89
CA ASP A 186 16.68 2.49 24.18
C ASP A 186 17.82 2.96 23.25
N GLU A 187 17.84 4.25 22.93
CA GLU A 187 18.76 4.83 21.94
C GLU A 187 19.82 5.75 22.58
N ARG A 188 19.74 5.97 23.90
CA ARG A 188 20.63 6.90 24.61
C ARG A 188 22.11 6.55 24.49
N GLU A 189 22.46 5.26 24.61
CA GLU A 189 23.85 4.82 24.50
C GLU A 189 24.43 5.09 23.11
N GLU A 190 23.66 4.81 22.06
CA GLU A 190 24.07 5.01 20.67
C GLU A 190 24.27 6.50 20.36
N VAL A 191 23.31 7.35 20.76
CA VAL A 191 23.40 8.81 20.55
C VAL A 191 24.54 9.42 21.34
N ARG A 192 24.79 8.97 22.59
CA ARG A 192 25.91 9.44 23.40
C ARG A 192 27.26 9.09 22.75
N ALA A 193 27.40 7.87 22.23
CA ALA A 193 28.58 7.47 21.46
C ALA A 193 28.78 8.32 20.20
N ALA A 194 27.70 8.65 19.47
CA ALA A 194 27.77 9.54 18.32
C ALA A 194 28.26 10.95 18.70
N PHE A 195 27.74 11.52 19.79
CA PHE A 195 28.16 12.84 20.28
C PHE A 195 29.63 12.85 20.71
N GLU A 196 30.09 11.81 21.40
CA GLU A 196 31.50 11.64 21.77
C GLU A 196 32.38 11.53 20.52
N ASN A 197 31.99 10.77 19.50
CA ASN A 197 32.74 10.63 18.26
C ASN A 197 32.88 11.97 17.50
N TRP A 198 31.79 12.75 17.43
CA TRP A 198 31.83 14.08 16.81
C TRP A 198 32.67 15.06 17.64
N SER A 199 32.56 15.01 18.96
CA SER A 199 33.37 15.80 19.88
C SER A 199 34.85 15.46 19.77
N ASP A 200 35.21 14.18 19.58
CA ASP A 200 36.58 13.70 19.43
C ASP A 200 37.10 13.76 17.99
N GLY A 201 36.25 14.12 17.02
CA GLY A 201 36.65 14.39 15.62
C GLY A 201 37.30 13.18 14.95
N ARG A 202 36.96 11.98 15.45
CA ARG A 202 37.54 10.69 15.04
C ARG A 202 36.94 10.19 13.73
N THR A 203 35.81 10.74 13.31
CA THR A 203 35.06 10.32 12.12
C THR A 203 34.50 11.55 11.40
N GLU A 204 34.35 11.49 10.07
CA GLU A 204 33.44 12.41 9.38
C GLU A 204 32.04 12.31 10.02
N PRO A 205 31.29 13.41 10.17
CA PRO A 205 30.00 13.35 10.84
C PRO A 205 29.00 12.53 10.01
N GLU A 206 28.92 11.23 10.31
CA GLU A 206 27.82 10.38 9.89
C GLU A 206 26.53 10.91 10.55
N ARG A 207 25.43 10.85 9.81
CA ARG A 207 24.10 11.18 10.35
C ARG A 207 23.73 10.13 11.37
N GLN A 208 23.37 10.57 12.57
CA GLN A 208 22.77 9.72 13.59
C GLN A 208 21.25 9.89 13.55
N GLU A 209 20.49 8.81 13.56
CA GLU A 209 19.04 8.86 13.77
C GLU A 209 18.70 8.63 15.23
N ALA A 210 17.69 9.34 15.74
CA ALA A 210 17.16 9.11 17.07
C ALA A 210 15.70 9.54 17.19
N ARG A 211 14.96 8.88 18.07
CA ARG A 211 13.62 9.23 18.53
C ARG A 211 13.75 10.24 19.67
N LEU A 212 13.26 11.46 19.43
CA LEU A 212 13.12 12.49 20.45
C LEU A 212 11.71 12.46 21.04
N ARG A 213 11.62 12.23 22.34
CA ARG A 213 10.39 12.27 23.12
C ARG A 213 10.18 13.66 23.68
N ARG A 214 8.96 14.18 23.51
CA ARG A 214 8.51 15.46 24.05
C ARG A 214 7.90 15.29 25.45
N PRO A 215 7.71 16.39 26.21
CA PRO A 215 7.01 16.36 27.49
C PRO A 215 5.55 15.89 27.40
N ASP A 216 4.90 16.05 26.25
CA ASP A 216 3.56 15.54 25.96
C ASP A 216 3.56 14.06 25.51
N GLU A 217 4.67 13.36 25.72
CA GLU A 217 4.94 11.96 25.35
C GLU A 217 4.99 11.68 23.85
N THR A 218 4.72 12.67 22.98
CA THR A 218 4.83 12.46 21.54
C THR A 218 6.28 12.26 21.11
N VAL A 219 6.48 11.38 20.12
CA VAL A 219 7.81 11.02 19.62
C VAL A 219 8.03 11.61 18.22
N ARG A 220 9.23 12.17 17.99
CA ARG A 220 9.71 12.67 16.70
C ARG A 220 10.92 11.86 16.25
N ILE A 221 10.92 11.43 14.99
CA ILE A 221 12.09 10.82 14.37
C ILE A 221 12.97 11.93 13.84
N CYS A 222 14.20 12.01 14.34
CA CYS A 222 15.13 13.09 14.03
C CYS A 222 16.45 12.57 13.46
N GLU A 223 16.97 13.29 12.47
CA GLU A 223 18.35 13.15 12.01
C GLU A 223 19.21 14.19 12.73
N LEU A 224 20.25 13.73 13.42
CA LEU A 224 21.23 14.55 14.12
C LEU A 224 22.55 14.57 13.34
N THR A 225 23.14 15.75 13.24
CA THR A 225 24.50 15.94 12.75
C THR A 225 25.23 16.89 13.67
N GLY A 226 26.41 16.49 14.14
CA GLY A 226 27.24 17.31 15.01
C GLY A 226 28.53 17.78 14.34
N GLN A 227 29.00 18.95 14.73
CA GLN A 227 30.32 19.45 14.40
C GLN A 227 30.98 20.04 15.65
N ARG A 228 32.25 19.68 15.89
CA ARG A 228 33.04 20.29 16.94
C ARG A 228 33.28 21.78 16.64
N ILE A 229 33.01 22.62 17.63
CA ILE A 229 33.33 24.05 17.62
C ILE A 229 34.18 24.43 18.84
N THR A 230 34.74 25.63 18.81
CA THR A 230 35.45 26.22 19.96
C THR A 230 34.66 27.42 20.44
N GLU A 231 34.25 27.39 21.71
CA GLU A 231 33.51 28.47 22.35
C GLU A 231 34.29 28.89 23.61
N ASN A 232 34.67 30.17 23.71
CA ASN A 232 35.47 30.71 24.82
C ASN A 232 36.78 29.95 25.12
N GLY A 233 37.36 29.27 24.12
CA GLY A 233 38.58 28.47 24.27
C GLY A 233 38.35 27.03 24.75
N GLU A 234 37.09 26.64 24.98
CA GLU A 234 36.68 25.29 25.34
C GLU A 234 36.06 24.57 24.14
N THR A 235 36.11 23.24 24.15
CA THR A 235 35.51 22.42 23.09
C THR A 235 34.01 22.28 23.36
N ALA A 236 33.20 22.59 22.35
CA ALA A 236 31.75 22.40 22.38
C ALA A 236 31.29 21.71 21.09
N LEU A 237 30.07 21.18 21.09
CA LEU A 237 29.49 20.46 19.98
C LEU A 237 28.28 21.21 19.45
N LEU A 238 28.35 21.69 18.20
CA LEU A 238 27.20 22.25 17.50
C LEU A 238 26.41 21.11 16.87
N VAL A 239 25.15 20.92 17.28
CA VAL A 239 24.26 19.88 16.77
C VAL A 239 23.13 20.53 15.99
N SER A 240 22.92 20.06 14.76
CA SER A 240 21.73 20.34 13.97
C SER A 240 20.81 19.11 14.02
N ILE A 241 19.54 19.34 14.33
CA ILE A 241 18.52 18.33 14.51
C ILE A 241 17.39 18.61 13.52
N ARG A 242 17.16 17.68 12.61
CA ARG A 242 16.10 17.77 11.61
C ARG A 242 14.99 16.79 11.92
N ASP A 243 13.76 17.28 12.05
CA ASP A 243 12.57 16.43 12.09
C ASP A 243 12.33 15.79 10.72
N VAL A 244 12.45 14.46 10.65
CA VAL A 244 12.20 13.68 9.44
C VAL A 244 10.96 12.82 9.56
N SER A 245 10.17 12.98 10.62
CA SER A 245 8.97 12.18 10.89
C SER A 245 8.00 12.20 9.71
N GLU A 246 7.70 13.40 9.19
CA GLU A 246 6.76 13.57 8.08
C GLU A 246 7.34 13.06 6.74
N ARG A 247 8.65 13.27 6.51
CA ARG A 247 9.34 12.75 5.31
C ARG A 247 9.33 11.22 5.31
N ARG A 248 9.67 10.59 6.44
CA ARG A 248 9.66 9.13 6.62
C ARG A 248 8.25 8.57 6.41
N ARG A 249 7.22 9.21 6.97
CA ARG A 249 5.81 8.82 6.73
C ARG A 249 5.45 8.90 5.24
N ARG A 250 5.81 9.98 4.54
CA ARG A 250 5.56 10.11 3.08
C ARG A 250 6.33 9.08 2.26
N GLU A 251 7.60 8.83 2.58
CA GLU A 251 8.41 7.85 1.85
C GLU A 251 7.92 6.42 2.07
N ARG A 252 7.49 6.08 3.29
CA ARG A 252 6.83 4.80 3.58
C ARG A 252 5.52 4.67 2.81
N ALA A 253 4.67 5.70 2.83
CA ALA A 253 3.43 5.73 2.08
C ALA A 253 3.63 5.55 0.56
N LEU A 254 4.61 6.23 -0.04
CA LEU A 254 4.91 6.11 -1.47
C LEU A 254 5.50 4.75 -1.84
N ARG A 255 6.34 4.15 -0.98
CA ARG A 255 6.82 2.78 -1.16
C ARG A 255 5.65 1.80 -1.09
N TRP A 256 4.83 1.93 -0.05
CA TRP A 256 3.63 1.11 0.13
C TRP A 256 2.68 1.21 -1.05
N GLU A 257 2.32 2.40 -1.52
CA GLU A 257 1.42 2.57 -2.66
C GLU A 257 1.95 1.94 -3.95
N ARG A 258 3.25 2.08 -4.23
CA ARG A 258 3.87 1.53 -5.45
C ARG A 258 4.01 0.02 -5.40
N ASP A 259 4.46 -0.48 -4.27
CA ASP A 259 4.90 -1.85 -4.17
C ASP A 259 3.77 -2.77 -3.72
N LEU A 260 2.78 -2.28 -2.94
CA LEU A 260 1.54 -3.03 -2.62
C LEU A 260 0.63 -3.17 -3.83
N ASN A 261 0.39 -2.10 -4.61
CA ASN A 261 -0.42 -2.22 -5.83
C ASN A 261 0.18 -3.24 -6.79
N ARG A 262 1.51 -3.22 -6.94
CA ARG A 262 2.20 -4.19 -7.78
C ARG A 262 2.13 -5.59 -7.20
N SER A 263 2.44 -5.78 -5.93
CA SER A 263 2.51 -7.11 -5.34
C SER A 263 1.15 -7.77 -5.21
N VAL A 264 0.11 -7.01 -4.91
CA VAL A 264 -1.27 -7.53 -4.87
C VAL A 264 -1.74 -7.84 -6.28
N GLN A 265 -1.49 -6.97 -7.26
CA GLN A 265 -1.81 -7.29 -8.66
C GLN A 265 -1.07 -8.54 -9.17
N GLU A 266 0.22 -8.68 -8.83
CA GLU A 266 1.00 -9.87 -9.15
C GLU A 266 0.43 -11.11 -8.43
N ALA A 267 0.16 -11.02 -7.13
CA ALA A 267 -0.46 -12.10 -6.36
C ALA A 267 -1.85 -12.48 -6.92
N LEU A 268 -2.65 -11.51 -7.35
CA LEU A 268 -3.96 -11.71 -7.97
C LEU A 268 -3.87 -12.39 -9.33
N VAL A 269 -2.84 -12.10 -10.13
CA VAL A 269 -2.62 -12.69 -11.45
C VAL A 269 -1.98 -14.07 -11.37
N GLU A 270 -1.05 -14.29 -10.45
CA GLU A 270 -0.26 -15.52 -10.35
C GLU A 270 -0.94 -16.60 -9.50
N SER A 271 -1.75 -16.20 -8.52
CA SER A 271 -2.43 -17.15 -7.64
C SER A 271 -3.55 -17.86 -8.36
N ARG A 272 -3.51 -19.19 -8.35
CA ARG A 272 -4.58 -20.05 -8.90
C ARG A 272 -5.57 -20.55 -7.84
N THR A 273 -5.29 -20.25 -6.58
CA THR A 273 -6.12 -20.70 -5.46
C THR A 273 -6.23 -19.59 -4.43
N ARG A 274 -7.37 -19.57 -3.73
CA ARG A 274 -7.63 -18.65 -2.63
C ARG A 274 -6.53 -18.70 -1.56
N SER A 275 -6.14 -19.90 -1.13
CA SER A 275 -5.11 -20.07 -0.09
C SER A 275 -3.75 -19.53 -0.51
N ALA A 276 -3.36 -19.68 -1.79
CA ALA A 276 -2.13 -19.10 -2.30
C ALA A 276 -2.17 -17.56 -2.27
N LEU A 277 -3.29 -16.96 -2.71
CA LEU A 277 -3.48 -15.51 -2.67
C LEU A 277 -3.41 -14.98 -1.23
N GLU A 278 -4.17 -15.58 -0.31
CA GLU A 278 -4.21 -15.18 1.10
C GLU A 278 -2.81 -15.26 1.74
N GLN A 279 -2.05 -16.33 1.46
CA GLN A 279 -0.69 -16.50 1.98
C GLN A 279 0.29 -15.46 1.42
N THR A 280 0.26 -15.21 0.11
CA THR A 280 1.14 -14.20 -0.51
C THR A 280 0.86 -12.80 0.04
N VAL A 281 -0.40 -12.46 0.29
CA VAL A 281 -0.79 -11.15 0.86
C VAL A 281 -0.20 -10.95 2.26
N VAL A 282 -0.35 -11.91 3.16
CA VAL A 282 0.16 -11.79 4.53
C VAL A 282 1.69 -11.76 4.58
N GLU A 283 2.36 -12.50 3.70
CA GLU A 283 3.83 -12.45 3.56
C GLU A 283 4.33 -11.09 3.08
N HIS A 284 3.60 -10.45 2.17
CA HIS A 284 3.94 -9.10 1.70
C HIS A 284 3.77 -8.07 2.80
N LEU A 285 2.67 -8.11 3.56
CA LEU A 285 2.47 -7.21 4.69
C LEU A 285 3.61 -7.31 5.70
N ARG A 286 4.09 -8.53 5.96
CA ARG A 286 5.28 -8.75 6.81
C ARG A 286 6.55 -8.10 6.24
N ALA A 287 6.72 -8.13 4.92
CA ALA A 287 7.85 -7.46 4.27
C ALA A 287 7.78 -5.92 4.36
N TYR A 288 6.59 -5.34 4.58
CA TYR A 288 6.40 -3.91 4.84
C TYR A 288 6.31 -3.57 6.34
N GLU A 289 7.14 -4.22 7.16
CA GLU A 289 7.30 -3.84 8.57
C GLU A 289 6.04 -4.08 9.42
N PHE A 290 5.12 -4.97 9.03
CA PHE A 290 4.11 -5.47 9.94
C PHE A 290 4.60 -6.77 10.60
N PRO A 291 4.95 -6.76 11.90
CA PRO A 291 5.43 -7.97 12.60
C PRO A 291 4.51 -9.18 12.45
N VAL A 292 3.19 -8.93 12.43
CA VAL A 292 2.16 -9.96 12.30
C VAL A 292 1.09 -9.51 11.32
N ALA A 293 0.76 -10.36 10.36
CA ALA A 293 -0.37 -10.22 9.46
C ALA A 293 -1.08 -11.57 9.30
N TRP A 294 -2.40 -11.57 9.28
CA TRP A 294 -3.17 -12.80 9.12
C TRP A 294 -4.55 -12.54 8.51
N ILE A 295 -5.06 -13.55 7.80
CA ILE A 295 -6.40 -13.57 7.22
C ILE A 295 -7.19 -14.68 7.90
N ALA A 296 -8.43 -14.38 8.27
CA ALA A 296 -9.33 -15.35 8.89
C ALA A 296 -10.70 -15.38 8.21
N ASP A 297 -11.37 -16.53 8.39
CA ASP A 297 -12.82 -16.58 8.18
C ASP A 297 -13.54 -15.95 9.35
N GLY A 298 -14.55 -15.15 9.05
CA GLY A 298 -15.44 -14.55 10.05
C GLY A 298 -16.76 -15.30 10.03
N ASP A 299 -16.99 -16.15 11.04
CA ASP A 299 -18.33 -16.65 11.38
C ASP A 299 -18.76 -16.00 12.69
N ASP A 300 -20.07 -15.89 12.93
CA ASP A 300 -20.69 -15.00 13.95
C ASP A 300 -20.11 -15.09 15.39
N ASN A 301 -19.36 -16.16 15.73
CA ASN A 301 -18.80 -16.39 17.06
C ASN A 301 -17.31 -16.81 17.11
N ALA A 302 -16.60 -16.98 15.99
CA ALA A 302 -15.20 -17.42 16.03
C ALA A 302 -14.42 -17.04 14.76
N LEU A 303 -13.21 -16.49 14.96
CA LEU A 303 -12.24 -16.27 13.89
C LEU A 303 -11.41 -17.52 13.68
N SER A 304 -11.40 -18.04 12.46
CA SER A 304 -10.55 -19.17 12.08
C SER A 304 -9.44 -18.69 11.12
N PRO A 305 -8.18 -18.58 11.59
CA PRO A 305 -7.06 -18.18 10.74
C PRO A 305 -6.89 -19.14 9.55
N ARG A 306 -6.73 -18.59 8.34
CA ARG A 306 -6.47 -19.33 7.10
C ARG A 306 -5.06 -19.10 6.56
N ALA A 307 -4.54 -17.89 6.75
CA ALA A 307 -3.18 -17.51 6.38
C ALA A 307 -2.58 -16.65 7.49
N VAL A 308 -1.31 -16.90 7.82
CA VAL A 308 -0.59 -16.18 8.87
C VAL A 308 0.85 -15.93 8.41
N ALA A 309 1.35 -14.73 8.69
CA ALA A 309 2.76 -14.38 8.57
C ALA A 309 3.21 -13.67 9.85
N GLY A 310 4.31 -14.14 10.44
CA GLY A 310 4.85 -13.57 11.68
C GLY A 310 4.68 -14.51 12.88
N ASP A 311 4.22 -13.95 13.99
CA ASP A 311 4.05 -14.65 15.27
C ASP A 311 2.74 -15.49 15.30
N GLU A 312 2.84 -16.76 14.86
CA GLU A 312 1.74 -17.73 14.93
C GLU A 312 1.25 -18.03 16.37
N PRO A 313 2.12 -18.20 17.39
CA PRO A 313 1.69 -18.32 18.78
C PRO A 313 0.79 -17.18 19.23
N PHE A 314 1.14 -15.94 18.90
CA PHE A 314 0.30 -14.77 19.18
C PHE A 314 -1.06 -14.86 18.48
N VAL A 315 -1.10 -15.20 17.19
CA VAL A 315 -2.37 -15.32 16.44
C VAL A 315 -3.29 -16.39 17.04
N ASN A 316 -2.74 -17.51 17.51
CA ASN A 316 -3.52 -18.55 18.18
C ASN A 316 -4.04 -18.08 19.56
N ALA A 317 -3.23 -17.34 20.32
CA ALA A 317 -3.63 -16.81 21.61
C ALA A 317 -4.71 -15.72 21.48
N ILE A 318 -4.55 -14.81 20.52
CA ILE A 318 -5.48 -13.68 20.33
C ILE A 318 -6.84 -14.12 19.81
N THR A 319 -6.89 -15.15 18.94
CA THR A 319 -8.16 -15.71 18.47
C THR A 319 -8.97 -16.37 19.59
N VAL A 320 -8.30 -17.06 20.51
CA VAL A 320 -8.96 -17.62 21.71
C VAL A 320 -9.45 -16.51 22.64
N ALA A 321 -8.60 -15.53 22.94
CA ALA A 321 -8.96 -14.42 23.83
C ALA A 321 -10.07 -13.52 23.26
N ALA A 322 -10.13 -13.37 21.94
CA ALA A 322 -11.18 -12.61 21.26
C ALA A 322 -12.55 -13.33 21.25
N ALA A 323 -12.58 -14.66 21.38
CA ALA A 323 -13.81 -15.45 21.42
C ALA A 323 -14.50 -15.40 22.80
N ASP A 324 -13.73 -15.33 23.89
CA ASP A 324 -14.25 -15.34 25.27
C ASP A 324 -14.68 -13.96 25.79
N ALA A 325 -14.33 -12.88 25.09
CA ALA A 325 -14.66 -11.53 25.50
C ALA A 325 -16.12 -11.23 25.18
N GLU A 326 -17.02 -11.46 26.15
CA GLU A 326 -18.41 -11.00 26.14
C GLU A 326 -18.44 -9.50 25.73
N THR A 327 -18.72 -9.25 24.44
CA THR A 327 -18.85 -7.95 23.75
C THR A 327 -17.59 -7.07 23.56
N SER A 328 -16.91 -7.27 22.41
CA SER A 328 -16.32 -6.27 21.48
C SER A 328 -15.19 -5.35 21.94
N GLY A 329 -14.03 -5.48 21.28
CA GLY A 329 -12.95 -4.47 21.34
C GLY A 329 -11.70 -4.85 20.54
N GLU A 330 -11.46 -6.15 20.34
CA GLU A 330 -10.36 -6.62 19.47
C GLU A 330 -10.67 -6.26 18.00
N PRO A 331 -9.71 -5.67 17.25
CA PRO A 331 -9.95 -5.17 15.90
C PRO A 331 -10.53 -6.21 14.93
N ALA A 332 -9.96 -7.41 14.83
CA ALA A 332 -10.37 -8.42 13.86
C ALA A 332 -11.78 -8.96 14.13
N ALA A 333 -12.09 -9.25 15.40
CA ALA A 333 -13.38 -9.77 15.81
C ALA A 333 -14.47 -8.71 15.68
N TRP A 334 -14.15 -7.44 15.93
CA TRP A 334 -15.09 -6.36 15.67
C TRP A 334 -15.33 -6.20 14.16
N THR A 335 -14.27 -6.09 13.35
CA THR A 335 -14.42 -5.98 11.89
C THR A 335 -15.22 -7.14 11.30
N ALA A 336 -15.03 -8.37 11.78
CA ALA A 336 -15.80 -9.54 11.32
C ALA A 336 -17.31 -9.40 11.60
N ARG A 337 -17.69 -8.76 12.71
CA ARG A 337 -19.11 -8.56 13.08
C ARG A 337 -19.74 -7.32 12.45
N SER A 338 -18.99 -6.21 12.37
CA SER A 338 -19.53 -4.94 11.89
C SER A 338 -19.45 -4.78 10.38
N GLY A 339 -18.51 -5.46 9.71
CA GLY A 339 -18.16 -5.18 8.32
C GLY A 339 -17.46 -3.81 8.15
N GLU A 340 -17.05 -3.16 9.23
CA GLU A 340 -16.36 -1.87 9.20
C GLU A 340 -14.91 -2.01 9.66
N PRO A 341 -13.95 -1.36 8.99
CA PRO A 341 -12.54 -1.44 9.37
C PRO A 341 -12.29 -0.81 10.75
N GLN A 342 -11.44 -1.45 11.56
CA GLN A 342 -11.11 -1.05 12.92
C GLN A 342 -9.62 -0.77 13.07
N PHE A 343 -9.27 0.28 13.81
CA PHE A 343 -7.89 0.72 14.01
C PHE A 343 -7.68 1.18 15.45
N VAL A 344 -6.82 0.48 16.17
CA VAL A 344 -6.40 0.79 17.54
C VAL A 344 -4.96 1.32 17.49
N GLN A 345 -4.79 2.60 17.84
CA GLN A 345 -3.49 3.28 17.81
C GLN A 345 -2.60 2.91 18.99
N ASP A 346 -3.18 2.76 20.17
CA ASP A 346 -2.45 2.31 21.35
C ASP A 346 -3.36 1.44 22.22
N ILE A 347 -2.93 0.21 22.43
CA ILE A 347 -3.64 -0.81 23.21
C ILE A 347 -3.56 -0.49 24.70
N GLU A 348 -2.52 0.20 25.15
CA GLU A 348 -2.40 0.60 26.56
C GLU A 348 -3.49 1.60 26.99
N ALA A 349 -4.02 2.37 26.04
CA ALA A 349 -5.09 3.35 26.26
C ALA A 349 -6.49 2.72 26.44
N LEU A 350 -6.65 1.43 26.14
CA LEU A 350 -7.95 0.74 26.23
C LEU A 350 -8.30 0.36 27.69
N PHE A 351 -9.50 -0.16 27.94
CA PHE A 351 -9.79 -0.79 29.22
C PHE A 351 -9.16 -2.19 29.31
N PRO A 352 -8.84 -2.70 30.51
CA PRO A 352 -8.35 -4.07 30.68
C PRO A 352 -9.30 -5.11 30.07
N SER A 353 -8.75 -6.05 29.31
CA SER A 353 -9.47 -7.14 28.66
C SER A 353 -8.53 -8.32 28.43
N ALA A 354 -9.08 -9.53 28.29
CA ALA A 354 -8.28 -10.74 28.08
C ALA A 354 -7.40 -10.63 26.81
N TRP A 355 -7.91 -10.03 25.73
CA TRP A 355 -7.17 -9.85 24.49
C TRP A 355 -6.09 -8.76 24.59
N ARG A 356 -6.32 -7.72 25.40
CA ARG A 356 -5.31 -6.70 25.69
C ARG A 356 -4.11 -7.33 26.38
N ASP A 357 -4.36 -8.16 27.39
CA ASP A 357 -3.30 -8.84 28.14
C ASP A 357 -2.45 -9.71 27.19
N VAL A 358 -3.09 -10.47 26.29
CA VAL A 358 -2.41 -11.29 25.28
C VAL A 358 -1.54 -10.45 24.35
N ILE A 359 -2.04 -9.33 23.85
CA ILE A 359 -1.24 -8.44 22.98
C ILE A 359 -0.04 -7.88 23.75
N SER A 360 -0.26 -7.33 24.94
CA SER A 360 0.81 -6.74 25.74
C SER A 360 1.90 -7.76 26.11
N ASP A 361 1.51 -9.00 26.42
CA ASP A 361 2.45 -10.09 26.72
C ASP A 361 3.34 -10.47 25.52
N HIS A 362 2.86 -10.27 24.29
CA HIS A 362 3.62 -10.50 23.06
C HIS A 362 4.34 -9.23 22.54
N GLY A 363 4.22 -8.10 23.25
CA GLY A 363 4.95 -6.87 22.95
C GLY A 363 4.33 -6.00 21.86
N TYR A 364 3.09 -6.24 21.44
CA TYR A 364 2.41 -5.39 20.45
C TYR A 364 1.70 -4.20 21.12
N ARG A 365 1.67 -3.06 20.43
CA ARG A 365 1.12 -1.78 20.93
C ARG A 365 -0.02 -1.24 20.10
N ALA A 366 -0.13 -1.63 18.83
CA ALA A 366 -1.19 -1.19 17.93
C ALA A 366 -1.75 -2.38 17.13
N GLY A 367 -3.02 -2.28 16.71
CA GLY A 367 -3.68 -3.29 15.88
C GLY A 367 -4.71 -2.71 14.93
N ALA A 368 -4.85 -3.32 13.75
CA ALA A 368 -5.84 -2.94 12.76
C ALA A 368 -6.44 -4.15 12.05
N ALA A 369 -7.69 -4.02 11.62
CA ALA A 369 -8.35 -5.04 10.83
C ALA A 369 -9.32 -4.44 9.81
N VAL A 370 -9.32 -4.99 8.60
CA VAL A 370 -10.18 -4.56 7.49
C VAL A 370 -11.02 -5.73 6.97
N PRO A 371 -12.28 -5.49 6.58
CA PRO A 371 -13.14 -6.53 6.03
C PRO A 371 -12.64 -6.90 4.63
N LEU A 372 -12.74 -8.18 4.28
CA LEU A 372 -12.57 -8.65 2.92
C LEU A 372 -13.96 -8.83 2.34
N GLU A 373 -14.53 -7.78 1.77
CA GLU A 373 -15.89 -7.79 1.23
C GLU A 373 -15.90 -7.30 -0.23
N HIS A 374 -16.65 -7.99 -1.09
CA HIS A 374 -16.86 -7.53 -2.47
C HIS A 374 -18.34 -7.67 -2.85
N ASN A 375 -18.98 -6.58 -3.30
CA ASN A 375 -20.40 -6.54 -3.67
C ASN A 375 -21.34 -7.10 -2.58
N ASN A 376 -21.15 -6.72 -1.32
CA ASN A 376 -21.91 -7.23 -0.16
C ASN A 376 -21.73 -8.73 0.12
N VAL A 377 -20.67 -9.35 -0.40
CA VAL A 377 -20.30 -10.73 -0.09
C VAL A 377 -19.07 -10.72 0.82
N PRO A 378 -19.20 -11.16 2.09
CA PRO A 378 -18.07 -11.26 3.00
C PRO A 378 -17.22 -12.48 2.66
N TYR A 379 -15.91 -12.27 2.53
CA TYR A 379 -14.91 -13.30 2.32
C TYR A 379 -14.04 -13.53 3.57
N GLY A 380 -14.03 -12.60 4.53
CA GLY A 380 -13.30 -12.76 5.79
C GLY A 380 -12.77 -11.43 6.31
N VAL A 381 -11.71 -11.49 7.11
CA VAL A 381 -11.04 -10.32 7.68
C VAL A 381 -9.53 -10.45 7.50
N LEU A 382 -8.88 -9.33 7.18
CA LEU A 382 -7.43 -9.18 7.20
C LEU A 382 -7.05 -8.34 8.42
N ALA A 383 -6.15 -8.84 9.26
CA ALA A 383 -5.71 -8.18 10.48
C ALA A 383 -4.18 -8.09 10.55
N VAL A 384 -3.69 -6.97 11.09
CA VAL A 384 -2.28 -6.64 11.23
C VAL A 384 -1.98 -6.00 12.59
N TYR A 385 -0.79 -6.23 13.11
CA TYR A 385 -0.35 -5.71 14.41
C TYR A 385 1.05 -5.13 14.34
N HIS A 386 1.34 -4.16 15.22
CA HIS A 386 2.65 -3.51 15.33
C HIS A 386 3.04 -3.31 16.80
N ASP A 387 4.34 -3.34 17.07
CA ASP A 387 4.98 -3.05 18.36
C ASP A 387 5.12 -1.56 18.68
N GLU A 388 4.82 -0.66 17.73
CA GLU A 388 4.85 0.79 17.92
C GLU A 388 3.41 1.34 18.04
N PRO A 389 3.14 2.24 19.01
CA PRO A 389 1.87 2.96 19.06
C PRO A 389 1.77 4.01 17.93
N ASP A 390 0.55 4.48 17.66
CA ASP A 390 0.23 5.50 16.65
C ASP A 390 0.68 5.16 15.21
N TRP A 391 0.88 3.87 14.92
CA TRP A 391 1.34 3.39 13.61
C TRP A 391 0.30 3.61 12.50
N PHE A 392 -1.00 3.48 12.82
CA PHE A 392 -2.09 3.48 11.82
C PHE A 392 -2.57 4.90 11.50
N GLY A 393 -1.72 5.72 10.90
CA GLY A 393 -2.08 7.05 10.43
C GLY A 393 -3.18 7.06 9.35
N GLU A 394 -3.61 8.25 8.93
CA GLU A 394 -4.63 8.41 7.87
C GLU A 394 -4.26 7.67 6.58
N THR A 395 -2.96 7.67 6.24
CA THR A 395 -2.44 7.01 5.04
C THR A 395 -2.51 5.49 5.17
N GLU A 396 -2.04 4.92 6.27
CA GLU A 396 -2.02 3.49 6.54
C GLU A 396 -3.44 2.92 6.60
N ARG A 397 -4.37 3.65 7.23
CA ARG A 397 -5.80 3.29 7.27
C ARG A 397 -6.41 3.17 5.88
N ARG A 398 -6.18 4.18 5.03
CA ARG A 398 -6.67 4.19 3.66
C ARG A 398 -6.07 3.02 2.87
N LEU A 399 -4.75 2.83 2.94
CA LEU A 399 -4.04 1.80 2.18
C LEU A 399 -4.43 0.38 2.60
N LEU A 400 -4.61 0.12 3.90
CA LEU A 400 -5.10 -1.18 4.38
C LEU A 400 -6.54 -1.45 3.92
N THR A 401 -7.39 -0.42 3.87
CA THR A 401 -8.77 -0.56 3.39
C THR A 401 -8.79 -0.89 1.90
N GLU A 402 -8.03 -0.14 1.08
CA GLU A 402 -7.88 -0.41 -0.36
C GLU A 402 -7.30 -1.81 -0.63
N LEU A 403 -6.37 -2.26 0.22
CA LEU A 403 -5.84 -3.62 0.16
C LEU A 403 -6.93 -4.66 0.42
N GLY A 404 -7.75 -4.45 1.46
CA GLY A 404 -8.87 -5.34 1.78
C GLY A 404 -9.81 -5.51 0.59
N ASP A 405 -10.18 -4.40 -0.06
CA ASP A 405 -11.03 -4.40 -1.26
C ASP A 405 -10.39 -5.17 -2.43
N ALA A 406 -9.10 -4.95 -2.68
CA ALA A 406 -8.38 -5.62 -3.77
C ALA A 406 -8.25 -7.14 -3.54
N VAL A 407 -7.97 -7.55 -2.30
CA VAL A 407 -7.89 -8.97 -1.92
C VAL A 407 -9.27 -9.61 -2.00
N ALA A 408 -10.32 -8.95 -1.53
CA ALA A 408 -11.69 -9.42 -1.65
C ALA A 408 -12.12 -9.61 -3.11
N PHE A 409 -11.80 -8.65 -3.98
CA PHE A 409 -11.99 -8.77 -5.42
C PHE A 409 -11.25 -9.98 -6.02
N GLY A 410 -10.02 -10.23 -5.57
CA GLY A 410 -9.26 -11.41 -5.95
C GLY A 410 -9.88 -12.73 -5.56
N ILE A 411 -10.29 -12.84 -4.31
CA ILE A 411 -10.99 -14.02 -3.80
C ILE A 411 -12.30 -14.21 -4.56
N HIS A 412 -13.05 -13.14 -4.81
CA HIS A 412 -14.27 -13.19 -5.62
C HIS A 412 -14.00 -13.67 -7.05
N SER A 413 -12.96 -13.16 -7.69
CA SER A 413 -12.56 -13.54 -9.05
C SER A 413 -12.16 -15.01 -9.11
N LEU A 414 -11.36 -15.49 -8.15
CA LEU A 414 -10.99 -16.90 -8.04
C LEU A 414 -12.18 -17.81 -7.70
N ALA A 415 -13.12 -17.35 -6.86
CA ALA A 415 -14.33 -18.09 -6.56
C ALA A 415 -15.24 -18.18 -7.79
N THR A 416 -15.36 -17.09 -8.55
CA THR A 416 -16.15 -17.04 -9.79
C THR A 416 -15.51 -17.85 -10.90
N GLU A 417 -14.19 -17.76 -11.09
CA GLU A 417 -13.44 -18.59 -12.03
C GLU A 417 -13.49 -20.08 -11.65
N ASN A 418 -13.46 -20.43 -10.36
CA ASN A 418 -13.65 -21.81 -9.91
C ASN A 418 -15.10 -22.29 -10.09
N THR A 419 -16.09 -21.39 -9.97
CA THR A 419 -17.49 -21.69 -10.29
C THR A 419 -17.69 -21.90 -11.79
N LEU A 420 -16.97 -21.14 -12.63
CA LEU A 420 -16.91 -21.33 -14.09
C LEU A 420 -16.05 -22.55 -14.49
N ALA A 421 -15.06 -22.94 -13.68
CA ALA A 421 -14.24 -24.13 -13.87
C ALA A 421 -14.93 -25.40 -13.37
N ALA A 422 -15.93 -25.30 -12.48
CA ALA A 422 -16.85 -26.39 -12.17
C ALA A 422 -17.71 -26.80 -13.38
N ASP A 423 -17.73 -25.98 -14.44
CA ASP A 423 -18.33 -26.28 -15.74
C ASP A 423 -17.37 -27.01 -16.69
N ARG A 424 -16.14 -27.35 -16.24
CA ARG A 424 -15.23 -28.21 -17.03
C ARG A 424 -15.62 -29.67 -16.86
N SER A 425 -16.57 -30.09 -17.68
CA SER A 425 -16.85 -31.51 -17.82
C SER A 425 -15.62 -32.27 -18.30
N VAL A 426 -15.35 -33.42 -17.70
CA VAL A 426 -14.29 -34.34 -18.11
C VAL A 426 -14.91 -35.46 -18.92
N THR A 427 -14.33 -35.80 -20.07
CA THR A 427 -14.77 -36.96 -20.86
C THR A 427 -13.92 -38.18 -20.48
N ALA A 428 -14.57 -39.20 -19.91
CA ALA A 428 -13.97 -40.48 -19.57
C ALA A 428 -14.34 -41.54 -20.61
N ARG A 429 -13.33 -42.21 -21.17
CA ARG A 429 -13.51 -43.40 -22.01
C ARG A 429 -13.46 -44.65 -21.14
N LEU A 430 -14.59 -45.30 -20.98
CA LEU A 430 -14.75 -46.49 -20.14
C LEU A 430 -14.93 -47.71 -21.03
N ARG A 431 -14.07 -48.70 -20.87
CA ARG A 431 -14.25 -49.99 -21.54
C ARG A 431 -15.14 -50.89 -20.71
N VAL A 432 -16.08 -51.56 -21.35
CA VAL A 432 -16.91 -52.63 -20.77
C VAL A 432 -16.73 -53.87 -21.63
N ALA A 433 -16.37 -55.00 -21.02
CA ALA A 433 -16.10 -56.26 -21.72
C ALA A 433 -16.95 -57.42 -21.17
N ASP A 434 -18.13 -57.08 -20.65
CA ASP A 434 -19.09 -58.03 -20.10
C ASP A 434 -20.06 -58.52 -21.17
N GLU A 435 -20.10 -59.83 -21.42
CA GLU A 435 -21.00 -60.50 -22.36
C GLU A 435 -22.47 -60.43 -21.92
N THR A 436 -22.78 -60.03 -20.68
CA THR A 436 -24.16 -59.69 -20.28
C THR A 436 -24.74 -58.51 -21.04
N TYR A 437 -23.90 -57.69 -21.69
CA TYR A 437 -24.34 -56.68 -22.63
C TYR A 437 -24.33 -57.22 -24.07
N TYR A 438 -25.51 -57.29 -24.69
CA TYR A 438 -25.71 -57.92 -26.01
C TYR A 438 -24.75 -57.45 -27.14
N LEU A 439 -24.29 -56.19 -27.13
CA LEU A 439 -23.33 -55.72 -28.12
C LEU A 439 -21.93 -56.32 -27.91
N VAL A 440 -21.55 -56.62 -26.67
CA VAL A 440 -20.29 -57.31 -26.35
C VAL A 440 -20.40 -58.79 -26.74
N ASP A 441 -21.52 -59.43 -26.43
CA ASP A 441 -21.80 -60.82 -26.82
C ASP A 441 -21.70 -60.99 -28.35
N LEU A 442 -22.46 -60.18 -29.10
CA LEU A 442 -22.43 -60.18 -30.56
C LEU A 442 -21.05 -59.81 -31.15
N ALA A 443 -20.29 -58.93 -30.49
CA ALA A 443 -18.93 -58.62 -30.93
C ALA A 443 -17.98 -59.81 -30.74
N THR A 444 -18.15 -60.56 -29.66
CA THR A 444 -17.35 -61.74 -29.32
C THR A 444 -17.66 -62.89 -30.27
N ASP A 445 -18.93 -63.07 -30.63
CA ASP A 445 -19.42 -64.01 -31.64
C ASP A 445 -19.06 -63.61 -33.08
N GLY A 446 -18.44 -62.44 -33.26
CA GLY A 446 -17.93 -61.97 -34.53
C GLY A 446 -18.97 -61.34 -35.46
N ALA A 447 -20.18 -61.04 -34.96
CA ALA A 447 -21.25 -60.45 -35.76
C ALA A 447 -20.84 -59.12 -36.42
N PHE A 448 -19.93 -58.37 -35.79
CA PHE A 448 -19.44 -57.08 -36.29
C PHE A 448 -18.10 -57.14 -37.04
N GLN A 449 -17.56 -58.34 -37.35
CA GLN A 449 -16.22 -58.46 -37.99
C GLN A 449 -16.10 -57.77 -39.35
N ASP A 450 -17.19 -57.74 -40.11
CA ASP A 450 -17.26 -57.10 -41.43
C ASP A 450 -17.76 -55.64 -41.38
N CYS A 451 -17.95 -55.08 -40.18
CA CYS A 451 -18.37 -53.69 -40.01
C CYS A 451 -17.15 -52.77 -39.79
N ASP A 452 -17.13 -51.61 -40.46
CA ASP A 452 -16.08 -50.61 -40.27
C ASP A 452 -16.20 -49.94 -38.90
N ARG A 453 -17.44 -49.62 -38.48
CA ARG A 453 -17.72 -48.97 -37.20
C ARG A 453 -19.15 -49.21 -36.74
N VAL A 454 -19.33 -49.55 -35.47
CA VAL A 454 -20.64 -49.68 -34.82
C VAL A 454 -20.71 -48.68 -33.66
N CYS A 455 -21.70 -47.80 -33.69
CA CYS A 455 -21.89 -46.75 -32.69
C CYS A 455 -23.32 -46.72 -32.15
N VAL A 456 -23.49 -46.65 -30.84
CA VAL A 456 -24.77 -46.25 -30.21
C VAL A 456 -24.83 -44.72 -30.19
N GLN A 457 -25.78 -44.15 -30.91
CA GLN A 457 -26.01 -42.70 -31.03
C GLN A 457 -27.01 -42.16 -29.99
N GLY A 458 -27.73 -43.06 -29.32
CA GLY A 458 -28.67 -42.68 -28.27
C GLY A 458 -29.38 -43.87 -27.66
N THR A 459 -29.71 -43.75 -26.37
CA THR A 459 -30.45 -44.76 -25.59
C THR A 459 -31.63 -44.08 -24.91
N VAL A 460 -32.79 -44.72 -24.91
CA VAL A 460 -34.03 -44.20 -24.31
C VAL A 460 -34.75 -45.34 -23.57
N PRO A 461 -35.32 -45.10 -22.38
CA PRO A 461 -36.17 -46.10 -21.73
C PRO A 461 -37.42 -46.45 -22.56
N ASP A 462 -37.84 -47.72 -22.52
CA ASP A 462 -39.08 -48.24 -23.10
C ASP A 462 -40.15 -48.50 -22.01
N ASP A 463 -41.43 -48.52 -22.39
CA ASP A 463 -42.58 -48.65 -21.45
C ASP A 463 -42.69 -50.05 -20.79
N GLU A 464 -41.97 -51.08 -21.29
CA GLU A 464 -42.01 -52.48 -20.83
C GLU A 464 -40.68 -52.95 -20.21
N ASP A 465 -40.09 -52.17 -19.29
CA ASP A 465 -38.82 -52.46 -18.59
C ASP A 465 -37.59 -52.66 -19.52
N GLY A 466 -37.70 -52.30 -20.79
CA GLY A 466 -36.63 -52.36 -21.79
C GLY A 466 -36.01 -50.99 -22.10
N ILE A 467 -35.06 -50.98 -23.03
CA ILE A 467 -34.47 -49.75 -23.58
C ILE A 467 -34.45 -49.82 -25.11
N VAL A 468 -34.58 -48.65 -25.74
CA VAL A 468 -34.44 -48.46 -27.17
C VAL A 468 -33.08 -47.81 -27.45
N GLN A 469 -32.23 -48.48 -28.21
CA GLN A 469 -30.92 -47.99 -28.67
C GLN A 469 -30.95 -47.68 -30.18
N TYR A 470 -30.35 -46.55 -30.55
CA TYR A 470 -30.19 -46.13 -31.94
C TYR A 470 -28.75 -46.43 -32.39
N LEU A 471 -28.57 -47.48 -33.19
CA LEU A 471 -27.28 -47.87 -33.74
C LEU A 471 -27.04 -47.17 -35.07
N GLN A 472 -25.81 -46.71 -35.28
CA GLN A 472 -25.27 -46.36 -36.58
C GLN A 472 -24.14 -47.33 -36.91
N ILE A 473 -24.25 -48.02 -38.04
CA ILE A 473 -23.30 -49.02 -38.49
C ILE A 473 -22.76 -48.62 -39.87
N GLU A 474 -21.45 -48.49 -39.96
CA GLU A 474 -20.70 -48.21 -41.18
C GLU A 474 -20.11 -49.54 -41.70
N GLY A 475 -20.19 -49.76 -43.02
CA GLY A 475 -19.70 -51.00 -43.65
C GLY A 475 -20.60 -52.24 -43.49
N ALA A 476 -21.79 -52.11 -42.88
CA ALA A 476 -22.68 -53.25 -42.57
C ALA A 476 -23.16 -54.05 -43.79
N THR A 477 -23.18 -55.38 -43.67
CA THR A 477 -23.94 -56.30 -44.54
C THR A 477 -25.38 -56.47 -44.05
N ALA A 478 -26.28 -57.01 -44.89
CA ALA A 478 -27.67 -57.30 -44.53
C ALA A 478 -27.78 -58.16 -43.25
N GLU A 479 -26.81 -59.06 -43.07
CA GLU A 479 -26.74 -60.11 -42.05
C GLU A 479 -26.68 -59.57 -40.61
N ILE A 480 -26.21 -58.33 -40.40
CA ILE A 480 -26.13 -57.78 -39.04
C ILE A 480 -27.51 -57.57 -38.41
N GLN A 481 -28.52 -57.26 -39.21
CA GLN A 481 -29.87 -57.09 -38.72
C GLN A 481 -30.46 -58.42 -38.23
N ASP A 482 -30.17 -59.50 -38.94
CA ASP A 482 -30.60 -60.85 -38.57
C ASP A 482 -29.87 -61.33 -37.31
N ALA A 483 -28.56 -61.05 -37.20
CA ALA A 483 -27.78 -61.36 -36.00
C ALA A 483 -28.30 -60.61 -34.76
N LEU A 484 -28.61 -59.32 -34.90
CA LEU A 484 -29.23 -58.53 -33.84
C LEU A 484 -30.61 -59.10 -33.47
N ALA A 485 -31.45 -59.41 -34.45
CA ALA A 485 -32.80 -59.93 -34.19
C ALA A 485 -32.84 -61.33 -33.58
N ALA A 486 -31.76 -62.12 -33.74
CA ALA A 486 -31.64 -63.46 -33.18
C ALA A 486 -31.15 -63.49 -31.72
N HIS A 487 -30.59 -62.38 -31.21
CA HIS A 487 -30.03 -62.32 -29.87
C HIS A 487 -31.14 -62.36 -28.79
N PRO A 488 -30.99 -63.15 -27.70
CA PRO A 488 -32.04 -63.37 -26.70
C PRO A 488 -32.52 -62.09 -25.99
N ASP A 489 -31.63 -61.13 -25.77
CA ASP A 489 -31.98 -59.85 -25.14
C ASP A 489 -32.58 -58.81 -26.09
N VAL A 490 -32.68 -59.11 -27.40
CA VAL A 490 -33.23 -58.19 -28.39
C VAL A 490 -34.69 -58.53 -28.67
N ARG A 491 -35.59 -57.61 -28.32
CA ARG A 491 -37.04 -57.74 -28.56
C ARG A 491 -37.41 -57.46 -30.01
N SER A 492 -36.78 -56.44 -30.61
CA SER A 492 -37.09 -56.01 -31.98
C SER A 492 -35.98 -55.15 -32.58
N VAL A 493 -35.81 -55.28 -33.90
CA VAL A 493 -34.90 -54.44 -34.70
C VAL A 493 -35.67 -53.80 -35.84
N TYR A 494 -35.55 -52.48 -35.99
CA TYR A 494 -36.17 -51.70 -37.05
C TYR A 494 -35.11 -50.91 -37.82
N GLU A 495 -35.14 -50.97 -39.16
CA GLU A 495 -34.22 -50.20 -40.00
C GLU A 495 -34.77 -48.79 -40.23
N ILE A 496 -33.99 -47.79 -39.80
CA ILE A 496 -34.31 -46.37 -39.97
C ILE A 496 -33.78 -45.85 -41.31
N ALA A 497 -32.55 -46.25 -41.67
CA ALA A 497 -31.91 -45.84 -42.91
C ALA A 497 -30.88 -46.88 -43.38
N ALA A 498 -30.70 -47.00 -44.69
CA ALA A 498 -29.78 -47.97 -45.28
C ALA A 498 -28.31 -47.48 -45.32
N GLU A 499 -28.04 -46.18 -45.53
CA GLU A 499 -26.67 -45.65 -45.68
C GLU A 499 -26.50 -44.22 -45.05
N PRO A 500 -25.62 -44.04 -44.05
CA PRO A 500 -25.06 -45.09 -43.21
C PRO A 500 -26.18 -45.85 -42.51
N ARG A 501 -25.98 -47.15 -42.28
CA ARG A 501 -27.07 -48.01 -41.80
C ARG A 501 -27.44 -47.61 -40.38
N ARG A 502 -28.69 -47.21 -40.18
CA ARG A 502 -29.21 -46.81 -38.87
C ARG A 502 -30.31 -47.75 -38.44
N LEU A 503 -30.16 -48.35 -37.27
CA LEU A 503 -31.09 -49.32 -36.71
C LEU A 503 -31.63 -48.81 -35.37
N GLN A 504 -32.92 -49.01 -35.14
CA GLN A 504 -33.52 -48.94 -33.82
C GLN A 504 -33.57 -50.37 -33.27
N VAL A 505 -32.92 -50.61 -32.13
CA VAL A 505 -32.91 -51.90 -31.45
C VAL A 505 -33.56 -51.74 -30.09
N THR A 506 -34.55 -52.58 -29.79
CA THR A 506 -35.17 -52.62 -28.46
C THR A 506 -34.65 -53.83 -27.71
N VAL A 507 -34.12 -53.62 -26.51
CA VAL A 507 -33.49 -54.66 -25.70
C VAL A 507 -34.02 -54.66 -24.28
N THR A 508 -34.07 -55.84 -23.66
CA THR A 508 -34.50 -56.03 -22.27
C THR A 508 -33.34 -56.29 -21.31
N GLY A 509 -32.14 -56.53 -21.85
CA GLY A 509 -30.91 -56.74 -21.08
C GLY A 509 -30.31 -55.45 -20.50
N PRO A 510 -29.37 -55.57 -19.55
CA PRO A 510 -28.69 -54.42 -18.96
C PRO A 510 -27.81 -53.70 -19.99
N SER A 511 -27.73 -52.38 -19.91
CA SER A 511 -26.82 -51.59 -20.76
C SER A 511 -26.01 -50.57 -19.96
N PRO A 512 -24.72 -50.37 -20.29
CA PRO A 512 -23.90 -49.36 -19.65
C PRO A 512 -24.49 -47.95 -19.79
N GLU A 513 -25.07 -47.62 -20.94
CA GLU A 513 -25.63 -46.29 -21.22
C GLU A 513 -26.85 -46.00 -20.35
N ALA A 514 -27.76 -46.95 -20.22
CA ALA A 514 -28.94 -46.82 -19.37
C ALA A 514 -28.53 -46.73 -17.89
N HIS A 515 -27.54 -47.52 -17.47
CA HIS A 515 -27.02 -47.52 -16.11
C HIS A 515 -26.35 -46.18 -15.71
N LEU A 516 -25.70 -45.51 -16.67
CA LEU A 516 -25.12 -44.18 -16.49
C LEU A 516 -26.18 -43.07 -16.56
N ALA A 517 -27.10 -43.14 -17.52
CA ALA A 517 -28.12 -42.12 -17.75
C ALA A 517 -29.09 -41.95 -16.57
N THR A 518 -29.43 -43.03 -15.86
CA THR A 518 -30.28 -42.98 -14.64
C THR A 518 -29.71 -42.09 -13.52
N ARG A 519 -28.44 -41.69 -13.60
CA ARG A 519 -27.74 -40.92 -12.57
C ARG A 519 -27.20 -39.59 -13.08
N GLY A 520 -27.75 -39.10 -14.19
CA GLY A 520 -27.39 -37.79 -14.75
C GLY A 520 -26.02 -37.75 -15.42
N VAL A 521 -25.40 -38.90 -15.69
CA VAL A 521 -24.18 -38.96 -16.51
C VAL A 521 -24.58 -38.94 -17.98
N ILE A 522 -23.97 -38.04 -18.75
CA ILE A 522 -24.23 -37.93 -20.18
C ILE A 522 -23.31 -38.91 -20.91
N VAL A 523 -23.88 -39.77 -21.74
CA VAL A 523 -23.12 -40.65 -22.63
C VAL A 523 -23.13 -40.05 -24.02
N ASN A 524 -21.95 -39.68 -24.51
CA ASN A 524 -21.76 -39.02 -25.80
C ASN A 524 -21.82 -40.02 -26.96
N ALA A 525 -21.17 -41.16 -26.79
CA ALA A 525 -21.16 -42.25 -27.75
C ALA A 525 -20.76 -43.57 -27.05
N THR A 526 -21.27 -44.68 -27.56
CA THR A 526 -20.69 -46.00 -27.30
C THR A 526 -20.19 -46.58 -28.62
N THR A 527 -18.93 -47.01 -28.68
CA THR A 527 -18.37 -47.69 -29.86
C THR A 527 -18.10 -49.16 -29.54
N VAL A 528 -18.39 -50.04 -30.49
CA VAL A 528 -18.10 -51.48 -30.36
C VAL A 528 -16.76 -51.78 -31.04
N ASP A 529 -15.94 -52.60 -30.41
CA ASP A 529 -14.71 -53.14 -30.98
C ASP A 529 -14.58 -54.65 -30.67
N SER A 530 -13.50 -55.29 -31.12
CA SER A 530 -13.30 -56.74 -30.98
C SER A 530 -13.07 -57.27 -29.56
N ASN A 531 -12.92 -56.40 -28.55
CA ASN A 531 -12.74 -56.83 -27.15
C ASN A 531 -13.71 -56.08 -26.21
N GLY A 532 -14.93 -55.79 -26.69
CA GLY A 532 -15.99 -55.16 -25.92
C GLY A 532 -16.41 -53.78 -26.45
N VAL A 533 -16.99 -52.96 -25.59
CA VAL A 533 -17.46 -51.62 -25.93
C VAL A 533 -16.68 -50.53 -25.22
N ILE A 534 -16.56 -49.36 -25.86
CA ILE A 534 -16.01 -48.14 -25.26
C ILE A 534 -17.14 -47.14 -25.12
N VAL A 535 -17.48 -46.81 -23.88
CA VAL A 535 -18.48 -45.81 -23.51
C VAL A 535 -17.77 -44.49 -23.24
N GLU A 536 -18.09 -43.46 -24.00
CA GLU A 536 -17.61 -42.09 -23.78
C GLU A 536 -18.61 -41.35 -22.87
N ALA A 537 -18.25 -41.23 -21.59
CA ALA A 537 -19.08 -40.61 -20.56
C ALA A 537 -18.55 -39.21 -20.20
N GLN A 538 -19.42 -38.21 -20.28
CA GLN A 538 -19.15 -36.85 -19.83
C GLN A 538 -19.53 -36.72 -18.34
N LEU A 539 -18.55 -36.29 -17.54
CA LEU A 539 -18.61 -36.25 -16.09
C LEU A 539 -18.32 -34.84 -15.58
N GLN A 540 -18.84 -34.51 -14.39
CA GLN A 540 -18.74 -33.16 -13.82
C GLN A 540 -17.32 -32.78 -13.40
N SER A 541 -16.52 -33.76 -13.02
CA SER A 541 -15.12 -33.54 -12.66
C SER A 541 -14.33 -34.85 -12.70
N ARG A 542 -13.00 -34.74 -12.68
CA ARG A 542 -12.10 -35.90 -12.63
C ARG A 542 -12.31 -36.75 -11.37
N GLU A 543 -12.73 -36.14 -10.26
CA GLU A 543 -13.02 -36.84 -9.00
C GLU A 543 -14.25 -37.75 -9.11
N THR A 544 -15.19 -37.44 -10.01
CA THR A 544 -16.39 -38.26 -10.23
C THR A 544 -16.14 -39.49 -11.12
N VAL A 545 -14.95 -39.62 -11.71
CA VAL A 545 -14.58 -40.77 -12.56
C VAL A 545 -14.55 -42.06 -11.75
N THR A 546 -13.78 -42.12 -10.66
CA THR A 546 -13.63 -43.34 -9.84
C THR A 546 -14.97 -43.85 -9.30
N PRO A 547 -15.82 -43.01 -8.66
CA PRO A 547 -17.14 -43.46 -8.20
C PRO A 547 -18.04 -43.96 -9.35
N THR A 548 -17.90 -43.40 -10.55
CA THR A 548 -18.69 -43.83 -11.72
C THR A 548 -18.22 -45.19 -12.24
N VAL A 549 -16.92 -45.42 -12.26
CA VAL A 549 -16.32 -46.70 -12.65
C VAL A 549 -16.71 -47.79 -11.67
N GLU A 550 -16.56 -47.55 -10.36
CA GLU A 550 -16.95 -48.51 -9.32
C GLU A 550 -18.43 -48.91 -9.40
N ARG A 551 -19.30 -47.95 -9.73
CA ARG A 551 -20.72 -48.24 -9.94
C ARG A 551 -20.97 -49.10 -11.17
N LEU A 552 -20.31 -48.82 -12.29
CA LEU A 552 -20.41 -49.66 -13.48
C LEU A 552 -19.85 -51.07 -13.21
N GLN A 553 -18.75 -51.17 -12.46
CA GLN A 553 -18.15 -52.45 -12.02
C GLN A 553 -19.09 -53.28 -11.13
N ALA A 554 -20.05 -52.64 -10.45
CA ALA A 554 -21.05 -53.36 -9.66
C ALA A 554 -22.16 -54.00 -10.51
N ALA A 555 -22.33 -53.56 -11.77
CA ALA A 555 -23.35 -54.04 -12.68
C ALA A 555 -22.80 -54.81 -13.89
N PHE A 556 -21.53 -54.57 -14.26
CA PHE A 556 -20.86 -55.18 -15.40
C PHE A 556 -19.43 -55.58 -15.03
N ASP A 557 -19.02 -56.75 -15.51
CA ASP A 557 -17.65 -57.25 -15.39
C ASP A 557 -16.70 -56.58 -16.41
N GLY A 558 -15.39 -56.65 -16.13
CA GLY A 558 -14.36 -56.18 -17.08
C GLY A 558 -14.32 -54.66 -17.34
N VAL A 559 -14.94 -53.85 -16.47
CA VAL A 559 -14.97 -52.39 -16.64
C VAL A 559 -13.61 -51.75 -16.29
N THR A 560 -13.03 -51.01 -17.24
CA THR A 560 -11.73 -50.33 -17.08
C THR A 560 -11.72 -48.93 -17.68
N VAL A 561 -10.92 -48.01 -17.11
CA VAL A 561 -10.73 -46.66 -17.66
C VAL A 561 -9.64 -46.70 -18.74
N ARG A 562 -9.98 -46.30 -19.97
CA ARG A 562 -9.04 -46.22 -21.11
C ARG A 562 -8.30 -44.90 -21.14
N SER A 563 -9.02 -43.80 -20.96
CA SER A 563 -8.45 -42.45 -20.93
C SER A 563 -9.40 -41.48 -20.25
N ILE A 564 -8.83 -40.45 -19.65
CA ILE A 564 -9.55 -39.30 -19.10
C ILE A 564 -9.01 -38.08 -19.85
N ILE A 565 -9.88 -37.36 -20.54
CA ILE A 565 -9.52 -36.17 -21.30
C ILE A 565 -10.17 -34.98 -20.59
N ASP A 566 -9.33 -34.07 -20.10
CA ASP A 566 -9.78 -32.79 -19.59
C ASP A 566 -10.18 -31.94 -20.82
N GLU A 567 -11.47 -31.70 -21.03
CA GLU A 567 -11.91 -30.89 -22.16
C GLU A 567 -11.64 -29.40 -21.87
N GLY A 568 -10.73 -28.83 -22.65
CA GLY A 568 -10.59 -27.38 -22.80
C GLY A 568 -11.55 -26.92 -23.90
N GLU A 569 -12.45 -26.02 -23.52
CA GLU A 569 -13.55 -25.43 -24.31
C GLU A 569 -14.72 -26.38 -24.61
N PRO A 570 -15.98 -25.93 -24.36
CA PRO A 570 -17.15 -26.74 -24.64
C PRO A 570 -17.29 -26.92 -26.15
N SER A 571 -17.21 -28.16 -26.62
CA SER A 571 -17.80 -28.51 -27.89
C SER A 571 -19.33 -28.39 -27.74
N HIS A 572 -19.86 -27.18 -27.96
CA HIS A 572 -21.30 -26.89 -27.96
C HIS A 572 -22.00 -27.63 -29.12
N ARG A 573 -22.18 -28.94 -29.00
CA ARG A 573 -23.06 -29.75 -29.84
C ARG A 573 -23.56 -30.97 -29.06
N GLY A 574 -24.36 -30.74 -28.01
CA GLY A 574 -25.08 -31.84 -27.38
C GLY A 574 -26.06 -31.41 -26.29
N ASP A 575 -25.68 -30.46 -25.45
CA ASP A 575 -26.28 -30.38 -24.12
C ASP A 575 -27.11 -29.12 -23.84
N GLN A 576 -28.35 -29.11 -24.32
CA GLN A 576 -29.41 -28.22 -23.80
C GLN A 576 -30.77 -28.94 -23.70
N LEU A 577 -30.77 -30.27 -23.58
CA LEU A 577 -31.99 -31.04 -23.33
C LEU A 577 -32.19 -31.38 -21.85
N GLY A 578 -31.13 -31.30 -21.03
CA GLY A 578 -31.20 -31.53 -19.58
C GLY A 578 -31.94 -30.44 -18.81
N ALA A 579 -31.96 -29.20 -19.32
CA ALA A 579 -32.66 -28.07 -18.68
C ALA A 579 -34.20 -28.15 -18.82
N ALA A 580 -34.70 -28.81 -19.88
CA ALA A 580 -36.13 -29.00 -20.07
C ALA A 580 -36.60 -30.21 -19.25
N ALA A 581 -37.49 -29.99 -18.28
CA ALA A 581 -38.11 -31.06 -17.47
C ALA A 581 -39.06 -31.95 -18.33
N LEU A 582 -38.49 -32.71 -19.26
CA LEU A 582 -39.19 -33.61 -20.17
C LEU A 582 -39.61 -34.90 -19.45
N THR A 583 -40.85 -35.34 -19.68
CA THR A 583 -41.28 -36.69 -19.29
C THR A 583 -40.61 -37.73 -20.20
N ASP A 584 -40.50 -38.98 -19.78
CA ASP A 584 -39.87 -40.05 -20.58
C ASP A 584 -40.50 -40.18 -21.98
N LYS A 585 -41.84 -40.13 -22.07
CA LYS A 585 -42.57 -40.15 -23.36
C LYS A 585 -42.28 -38.95 -24.27
N GLN A 586 -42.01 -37.78 -23.69
CA GLN A 586 -41.62 -36.56 -24.42
C GLN A 586 -40.19 -36.68 -24.96
N ARG A 587 -39.28 -37.20 -24.13
CA ARG A 587 -37.88 -37.45 -24.51
C ARG A 587 -37.79 -38.51 -25.60
N GLN A 588 -38.56 -39.59 -25.48
CA GLN A 588 -38.65 -40.66 -26.46
C GLN A 588 -39.19 -40.16 -27.81
N ALA A 589 -40.31 -39.44 -27.83
CA ALA A 589 -40.86 -38.88 -29.06
C ALA A 589 -39.87 -37.92 -29.77
N LEU A 590 -39.18 -37.05 -29.01
CA LEU A 590 -38.23 -36.09 -29.57
C LEU A 590 -36.97 -36.76 -30.14
N ARG A 591 -36.39 -37.74 -29.43
CA ARG A 591 -35.23 -38.51 -29.91
C ARG A 591 -35.59 -39.38 -31.11
N ALA A 592 -36.74 -40.06 -31.08
CA ALA A 592 -37.22 -40.83 -32.22
C ALA A 592 -37.39 -39.94 -33.46
N ALA A 593 -38.01 -38.76 -33.32
CA ALA A 593 -38.14 -37.79 -34.40
C ALA A 593 -36.78 -37.34 -34.97
N TYR A 594 -35.80 -37.07 -34.10
CA TYR A 594 -34.46 -36.67 -34.51
C TYR A 594 -33.74 -37.78 -35.29
N HIS A 595 -33.68 -39.00 -34.75
CA HIS A 595 -32.93 -40.10 -35.37
C HIS A 595 -33.59 -40.62 -36.65
N HIS A 596 -34.92 -40.56 -36.77
CA HIS A 596 -35.65 -40.86 -38.01
C HIS A 596 -35.64 -39.69 -39.01
N GLY A 597 -34.88 -38.62 -38.76
CA GLY A 597 -34.73 -37.52 -39.70
C GLY A 597 -36.02 -36.74 -39.99
N TYR A 598 -36.99 -36.74 -39.06
CA TYR A 598 -38.24 -35.98 -39.15
C TYR A 598 -38.00 -34.47 -39.31
N PHE A 599 -36.87 -33.98 -38.77
CA PHE A 599 -36.46 -32.57 -38.84
C PHE A 599 -35.57 -32.22 -40.03
N LYS A 600 -35.12 -33.20 -40.83
CA LYS A 600 -34.29 -32.96 -42.01
C LYS A 600 -35.12 -32.42 -43.18
N ARG A 601 -34.45 -31.82 -44.17
CA ARG A 601 -35.04 -31.41 -45.44
C ARG A 601 -34.27 -32.02 -46.62
N PRO A 602 -34.90 -32.86 -47.47
CA PRO A 602 -36.24 -33.45 -47.29
C PRO A 602 -36.33 -34.34 -46.04
N ARG A 603 -37.56 -34.59 -45.54
CA ARG A 603 -37.77 -35.47 -44.37
C ARG A 603 -37.45 -36.91 -44.75
N GLU A 604 -36.74 -37.62 -43.87
CA GLU A 604 -36.40 -39.04 -44.08
C GLU A 604 -37.53 -39.98 -43.64
N SER A 605 -38.31 -39.62 -42.62
CA SER A 605 -39.50 -40.36 -42.18
C SER A 605 -40.66 -39.43 -41.81
N THR A 606 -41.88 -39.95 -41.93
CA THR A 606 -43.13 -39.27 -41.56
C THR A 606 -43.49 -39.50 -40.09
N ALA A 607 -44.38 -38.67 -39.54
CA ALA A 607 -44.88 -38.86 -38.17
C ALA A 607 -45.67 -40.16 -38.01
N ASP A 608 -46.33 -40.66 -39.06
CA ASP A 608 -47.03 -41.95 -39.06
C ASP A 608 -46.05 -43.12 -38.92
N GLU A 609 -44.99 -43.13 -39.72
CA GLU A 609 -43.94 -44.16 -39.69
C GLU A 609 -43.26 -44.20 -38.31
N ILE A 610 -42.97 -43.03 -37.70
CA ILE A 610 -42.33 -42.97 -36.38
C ILE A 610 -43.31 -43.39 -35.26
N ALA A 611 -44.60 -43.08 -35.39
CA ALA A 611 -45.58 -43.51 -34.41
C ALA A 611 -45.76 -45.04 -34.41
N GLU A 612 -45.71 -45.65 -35.59
CA GLU A 612 -45.76 -47.10 -35.77
C GLU A 612 -44.56 -47.81 -35.11
N THR A 613 -43.34 -47.29 -35.28
CA THR A 613 -42.13 -47.87 -34.66
C THR A 613 -42.10 -47.75 -33.13
N LEU A 614 -42.82 -46.77 -32.58
CA LEU A 614 -42.97 -46.57 -31.14
C LEU A 614 -44.20 -47.29 -30.55
N GLY A 615 -45.02 -47.97 -31.36
CA GLY A 615 -46.22 -48.65 -30.89
C GLY A 615 -47.31 -47.71 -30.35
N VAL A 616 -47.33 -46.43 -30.77
CA VAL A 616 -48.29 -45.41 -30.32
C VAL A 616 -49.13 -44.87 -31.48
N SER A 617 -50.27 -44.22 -31.19
CA SER A 617 -51.04 -43.55 -32.23
C SER A 617 -50.32 -42.30 -32.76
N HIS A 618 -50.51 -41.97 -34.04
CA HIS A 618 -50.01 -40.73 -34.67
C HIS A 618 -50.28 -39.47 -33.82
N SER A 619 -51.51 -39.35 -33.30
CA SER A 619 -51.93 -38.22 -32.47
C SER A 619 -51.15 -38.14 -31.15
N THR A 620 -50.85 -39.29 -30.54
CA THR A 620 -50.10 -39.38 -29.27
C THR A 620 -48.64 -39.01 -29.49
N PHE A 621 -48.02 -39.50 -30.57
CA PHE A 621 -46.65 -39.13 -30.94
C PHE A 621 -46.50 -37.62 -31.16
N LEU A 622 -47.36 -36.99 -31.99
CA LEU A 622 -47.30 -35.54 -32.24
C LEU A 622 -47.53 -34.72 -30.96
N GLN A 623 -48.43 -35.16 -30.08
CA GLN A 623 -48.68 -34.48 -28.81
C GLN A 623 -47.45 -34.50 -27.91
N HIS A 624 -46.78 -35.64 -27.77
CA HIS A 624 -45.54 -35.74 -26.98
C HIS A 624 -44.41 -34.94 -27.63
N LEU A 625 -44.27 -35.00 -28.95
CA LEU A 625 -43.26 -34.27 -29.71
C LEU A 625 -43.40 -32.74 -29.55
N HIS A 626 -44.59 -32.18 -29.78
CA HIS A 626 -44.82 -30.74 -29.64
C HIS A 626 -44.61 -30.26 -28.21
N ARG A 627 -45.09 -31.00 -27.20
CA ARG A 627 -44.84 -30.65 -25.79
C ARG A 627 -43.36 -30.70 -25.44
N ALA A 628 -42.61 -31.65 -26.01
CA ALA A 628 -41.17 -31.73 -25.82
C ALA A 628 -40.47 -30.51 -26.44
N GLN A 629 -40.81 -30.17 -27.69
CA GLN A 629 -40.26 -29.00 -28.37
C GLN A 629 -40.56 -27.70 -27.63
N GLN A 630 -41.79 -27.54 -27.13
CA GLN A 630 -42.18 -26.37 -26.35
C GLN A 630 -41.30 -26.20 -25.10
N LYS A 631 -41.16 -27.25 -24.29
CA LYS A 631 -40.33 -27.21 -23.07
C LYS A 631 -38.85 -26.96 -23.38
N VAL A 632 -38.34 -27.47 -24.49
CA VAL A 632 -36.96 -27.24 -24.94
C VAL A 632 -36.76 -25.80 -25.41
N PHE A 633 -37.75 -25.21 -26.07
CA PHE A 633 -37.69 -23.81 -26.45
C PHE A 633 -37.86 -22.86 -25.26
N GLU A 634 -38.77 -23.16 -24.32
CA GLU A 634 -38.93 -22.41 -23.06
C GLU A 634 -37.59 -22.38 -22.30
N ALA A 635 -36.97 -23.54 -22.06
CA ALA A 635 -35.68 -23.63 -21.36
C ALA A 635 -34.48 -22.95 -22.05
N ARG A 636 -34.64 -22.49 -23.30
CA ARG A 636 -33.57 -21.84 -24.08
C ARG A 636 -33.80 -20.34 -24.29
N PHE A 637 -35.04 -19.88 -24.15
CA PHE A 637 -35.43 -18.50 -24.44
C PHE A 637 -36.05 -17.75 -23.24
N GLU A 638 -36.39 -18.46 -22.16
CA GLU A 638 -36.55 -17.92 -20.80
C GLU A 638 -35.30 -18.22 -19.97
#